data_AF-A0A292RBZ5-F1
#
_entry.id   AF-A0A292RBZ5-F1
#
_cell.length_a   1.000
_cell.length_b   1.000
_cell.length_c   1.000
_cell.angle_alpha   90.00
_cell.angle_beta   90.00
_cell.angle_gamma   90.00
#
_symmetry.space_group_name_H-M   'P 1'
#
loop_
_entity.id
_entity.type
_entity.pdbx_description
1 polymer ?
#
loop_
_entity_poly.entity_id
_entity_poly.type
_entity_poly.pdbx_seq_one_letter_code
_entity_poly.pdbx_strand_id
1 'polypeptide(L)'
;MSTQAVGGNLSASNKKQINKEKQESLTVKPGETLSSIAKKFSMSIEEFMQWTGLKKQSVNVGQVIKFPTDVVPDGKGIMALIRKHNMTFEEFGKLNNLPKPYREYIASKGEKFYVKPSKVDTKSKTSTSAKTQAPTQAKTISRPKPKPKATGRIAKSAAAAGASVGATVGSYMQKIAKWGSSYTPNELAINIYTKAEEHWGAVGKPDFDALIKEINPKNAEAVIKAYPKNSKNTKHESLINTITSEIRSDKELRKKAVMHVYNALATAKKAPKSKRKEFQAELDKQFDKLIGMVDTTKLDSMIAGLSGKAKVSRGSATPQRVKAKAGTSKSGQIRKSILKAAQKEISDAFYKSRTDSRGITVPSYIDQMVAAVNKNSTLTPTQKQQQIAKIRKAKVNISTISRPFPNVDKSGKIDNTPKVTEFKPTGKSNGKVILLNEGHGGFTGSAFDGGAYSFQERPKGSNTYYPIEEFQIVKPYSRDLTKKLQAKGYTVVTFAGEVTNMANRQLVQKLTAKYTKKFGQNNAMLISLHSDSGTSKGSGVLYDKRDAKDTALATSINRALNKQSWISAKPAERPYEEVDTKTKQKKLTHSLYVLTKSHGIPSNLLEIEYLGGVRSLNLTSSAYRKQFVNGTLEGIENYFKSAH
;
A
#
# COMPACT_ATOMS: atom_id res chain seq x y z
N MET A 1 -24.25 -31.32 14.58
CA MET A 1 -23.31 -31.86 13.57
C MET A 1 -22.26 -30.80 13.22
N SER A 2 -21.09 -31.20 12.71
CA SER A 2 -19.92 -30.32 12.56
C SER A 2 -20.00 -29.37 11.36
N THR A 3 -19.54 -28.13 11.51
CA THR A 3 -19.55 -27.09 10.47
C THR A 3 -18.19 -26.95 9.78
N GLN A 4 -18.06 -27.50 8.58
CA GLN A 4 -16.83 -27.39 7.78
C GLN A 4 -16.60 -25.95 7.27
N ALA A 5 -15.34 -25.49 7.31
CA ALA A 5 -14.95 -24.17 6.83
C ALA A 5 -14.64 -24.16 5.33
N VAL A 6 -15.34 -23.31 4.56
CA VAL A 6 -15.17 -23.20 3.10
C VAL A 6 -13.95 -22.35 2.74
N GLY A 7 -12.76 -22.97 2.79
CA GLY A 7 -11.51 -22.39 2.30
C GLY A 7 -11.46 -22.33 0.77
N GLY A 8 -10.86 -21.27 0.21
CA GLY A 8 -10.79 -21.05 -1.24
C GLY A 8 -10.18 -22.23 -2.02
N ASN A 9 -10.73 -22.53 -3.20
CA ASN A 9 -10.20 -23.58 -4.07
C ASN A 9 -9.06 -23.06 -4.95
N LEU A 10 -7.84 -23.25 -4.45
CA LEU A 10 -6.77 -23.81 -5.27
C LEU A 10 -7.25 -25.14 -5.89
N SER A 11 -6.72 -25.51 -7.06
CA SER A 11 -7.02 -26.81 -7.69
C SER A 11 -6.67 -27.97 -6.75
N ALA A 12 -7.38 -29.10 -6.89
CA ALA A 12 -7.13 -30.30 -6.08
C ALA A 12 -5.68 -30.78 -6.19
N SER A 13 -5.07 -30.67 -7.38
CA SER A 13 -3.65 -30.92 -7.62
C SER A 13 -2.72 -30.02 -6.79
N ASN A 14 -2.96 -28.71 -6.78
CA ASN A 14 -2.15 -27.76 -6.01
C ASN A 14 -2.35 -27.94 -4.50
N LYS A 15 -3.57 -28.22 -4.04
CA LYS A 15 -3.82 -28.59 -2.63
C LYS A 15 -3.08 -29.87 -2.25
N LYS A 16 -3.03 -30.89 -3.12
CA LYS A 16 -2.33 -32.17 -2.84
C LYS A 16 -0.80 -32.03 -2.78
N GLN A 17 -0.20 -31.06 -3.48
CA GLN A 17 1.22 -30.72 -3.30
C GLN A 17 1.50 -29.94 -2.00
N ILE A 18 0.61 -29.03 -1.60
CA ILE A 18 0.81 -28.17 -0.41
C ILE A 18 0.51 -28.93 0.89
N ASN A 19 -0.52 -29.78 0.92
CA ASN A 19 -0.94 -30.57 2.08
C ASN A 19 -0.13 -31.86 2.33
N LYS A 20 1.07 -32.02 1.74
CA LYS A 20 1.99 -33.05 2.22
C LYS A 20 2.56 -32.56 3.55
N GLU A 21 2.36 -33.32 4.62
CA GLU A 21 2.75 -32.90 5.98
C GLU A 21 4.20 -32.40 6.00
N LYS A 22 4.41 -31.21 6.57
CA LYS A 22 5.76 -30.66 6.76
C LYS A 22 6.47 -31.55 7.76
N GLN A 23 7.42 -32.34 7.26
CA GLN A 23 8.22 -33.26 8.07
C GLN A 23 9.00 -32.46 9.11
N GLU A 24 9.05 -32.92 10.36
CA GLU A 24 9.84 -32.26 11.41
C GLU A 24 11.30 -32.70 11.41
N SER A 25 11.62 -33.77 10.67
CA SER A 25 12.99 -34.25 10.46
C SER A 25 13.11 -35.13 9.21
N LEU A 26 14.35 -35.40 8.81
CA LEU A 26 14.74 -36.39 7.80
C LEU A 26 15.90 -37.23 8.34
N THR A 27 15.79 -38.55 8.23
CA THR A 27 16.91 -39.48 8.45
C THR A 27 17.67 -39.65 7.14
N VAL A 28 18.97 -39.35 7.15
CA VAL A 28 19.87 -39.44 5.99
C VAL A 28 20.00 -40.90 5.54
N LYS A 29 19.69 -41.16 4.27
CA LYS A 29 19.76 -42.50 3.67
C LYS A 29 21.13 -42.80 3.02
N PRO A 30 21.47 -44.08 2.76
CA PRO A 30 22.60 -44.41 1.90
C PRO A 30 22.57 -43.62 0.58
N GLY A 31 23.71 -43.02 0.21
CA GLY A 31 23.85 -42.17 -0.98
C GLY A 31 23.38 -40.72 -0.84
N GLU A 32 22.76 -40.31 0.27
CA GLU A 32 22.31 -38.92 0.45
C GLU A 32 23.43 -38.02 1.01
N THR A 33 23.86 -37.05 0.21
CA THR A 33 24.76 -35.97 0.66
C THR A 33 23.97 -34.75 1.15
N LEU A 34 24.60 -33.90 1.98
CA LEU A 34 23.97 -32.66 2.45
C LEU A 34 23.53 -31.75 1.28
N SER A 35 24.31 -31.70 0.20
CA SER A 35 23.95 -31.01 -1.04
C SER A 35 22.68 -31.59 -1.68
N SER A 36 22.58 -32.92 -1.78
CA SER A 36 21.39 -33.61 -2.31
C SER A 36 20.14 -33.36 -1.47
N ILE A 37 20.30 -33.17 -0.16
CA ILE A 37 19.20 -32.88 0.78
C ILE A 37 18.79 -31.41 0.69
N ALA A 38 19.74 -30.47 0.75
CA ALA A 38 19.49 -29.03 0.62
C ALA A 38 18.77 -28.68 -0.70
N LYS A 39 19.14 -29.36 -1.79
CA LYS A 39 18.49 -29.24 -3.10
C LYS A 39 16.99 -29.59 -3.08
N LYS A 40 16.53 -30.51 -2.22
CA LYS A 40 15.10 -30.83 -2.05
C LYS A 40 14.29 -29.67 -1.45
N PHE A 41 14.96 -28.77 -0.72
CA PHE A 41 14.39 -27.54 -0.14
C PHE A 41 14.69 -26.29 -0.98
N SER A 42 15.33 -26.44 -2.15
CA SER A 42 15.78 -25.33 -3.02
C SER A 42 16.72 -24.33 -2.31
N MET A 43 17.60 -24.82 -1.44
CA MET A 43 18.58 -24.04 -0.68
C MET A 43 20.02 -24.34 -1.15
N SER A 44 20.93 -23.37 -0.95
CA SER A 44 22.36 -23.66 -0.85
C SER A 44 22.70 -24.48 0.40
N ILE A 45 23.91 -25.02 0.47
CA ILE A 45 24.38 -25.79 1.63
C ILE A 45 24.43 -24.88 2.86
N GLU A 46 24.88 -23.64 2.68
CA GLU A 46 25.04 -22.62 3.72
C GLU A 46 23.68 -22.17 4.29
N GLU A 47 22.69 -21.91 3.42
CA GLU A 47 21.33 -21.60 3.83
C GLU A 47 20.68 -22.77 4.58
N PHE A 48 20.86 -24.00 4.09
CA PHE A 48 20.30 -25.19 4.71
C PHE A 48 20.94 -25.51 6.07
N MET A 49 22.26 -25.32 6.21
CA MET A 49 22.96 -25.42 7.50
C MET A 49 22.48 -24.35 8.49
N GLN A 50 22.36 -23.10 8.06
CA GLN A 50 21.83 -22.01 8.90
C GLN A 50 20.37 -22.23 9.30
N TRP A 51 19.57 -22.87 8.44
CA TRP A 51 18.18 -23.20 8.72
C TRP A 51 18.05 -24.37 9.71
N THR A 52 18.82 -25.44 9.52
CA THR A 52 18.74 -26.68 10.34
C THR A 52 19.60 -26.67 11.61
N GLY A 53 20.55 -25.73 11.72
CA GLY A 53 21.52 -25.67 12.84
C GLY A 53 22.70 -26.63 12.73
N LEU A 54 22.91 -27.24 11.55
CA LEU A 54 24.04 -28.15 11.30
C LEU A 54 25.38 -27.39 11.37
N LYS A 55 26.34 -27.92 12.14
CA LYS A 55 27.67 -27.29 12.36
C LYS A 55 28.76 -27.73 11.37
N LYS A 56 28.52 -28.75 10.55
CA LYS A 56 29.45 -29.30 9.55
C LYS A 56 28.70 -29.61 8.25
N GLN A 57 29.40 -29.56 7.11
CA GLN A 57 28.84 -29.93 5.81
C GLN A 57 28.73 -31.46 5.60
N SER A 58 29.48 -32.25 6.37
CA SER A 58 29.40 -33.71 6.41
C SER A 58 28.09 -34.18 7.07
N VAL A 59 27.43 -35.16 6.47
CA VAL A 59 26.32 -35.90 7.07
C VAL A 59 26.55 -37.41 7.00
N ASN A 60 26.17 -38.12 8.05
CA ASN A 60 26.33 -39.58 8.14
C ASN A 60 25.01 -40.29 7.79
N VAL A 61 25.09 -41.49 7.22
CA VAL A 61 23.92 -42.37 7.06
C VAL A 61 23.31 -42.65 8.43
N GLY A 62 21.97 -42.60 8.53
CA GLY A 62 21.24 -42.72 9.80
C GLY A 62 21.13 -41.42 10.62
N GLN A 63 21.84 -40.34 10.25
CA GLN A 63 21.75 -39.07 10.96
C GLN A 63 20.35 -38.44 10.79
N VAL A 64 19.74 -38.02 11.91
CA VAL A 64 18.45 -37.30 11.91
C VAL A 64 18.69 -35.79 11.87
N ILE A 65 18.34 -35.16 10.75
CA ILE A 65 18.35 -33.71 10.56
C ILE A 65 16.97 -33.18 10.95
N LYS A 66 16.88 -32.28 11.94
CA LYS A 66 15.61 -31.65 12.36
C LYS A 66 15.34 -30.38 11.53
N PHE A 67 14.07 -30.16 11.20
CA PHE A 67 13.59 -28.98 10.48
C PHE A 67 12.82 -28.06 11.43
N PRO A 68 13.16 -26.76 11.53
CA PRO A 68 12.36 -25.84 12.32
C PRO A 68 10.97 -25.67 11.70
N THR A 69 9.98 -26.24 12.36
CA THR A 69 8.55 -26.09 12.05
C THR A 69 7.81 -25.37 13.17
N ASP A 70 6.73 -24.69 12.83
CA ASP A 70 5.79 -24.12 13.81
C ASP A 70 4.36 -24.19 13.28
N VAL A 71 3.39 -24.15 14.19
CA VAL A 71 1.97 -24.35 13.91
C VAL A 71 1.23 -23.02 14.01
N VAL A 72 0.41 -22.70 13.01
CA VAL A 72 -0.37 -21.44 13.00
C VAL A 72 -1.29 -21.38 14.24
N PRO A 73 -1.11 -20.41 15.16
CA PRO A 73 -1.91 -20.33 16.36
C PRO A 73 -3.36 -19.94 16.06
N ASP A 74 -4.29 -20.41 16.88
CA ASP A 74 -5.72 -20.27 16.61
C ASP A 74 -6.18 -18.81 16.43
N GLY A 75 -7.12 -18.61 15.49
CA GLY A 75 -7.61 -17.29 15.08
C GLY A 75 -6.59 -16.39 14.36
N LYS A 76 -5.36 -16.85 14.09
CA LYS A 76 -4.30 -16.10 13.40
C LYS A 76 -3.96 -16.77 12.07
N GLY A 77 -3.40 -16.02 11.12
CA GLY A 77 -2.86 -16.57 9.87
C GLY A 77 -1.33 -16.72 9.91
N ILE A 78 -0.71 -17.06 8.77
CA ILE A 78 0.76 -17.19 8.62
C ILE A 78 1.56 -15.98 9.16
N MET A 79 0.92 -14.80 9.16
CA MET A 79 1.36 -13.55 9.80
C MET A 79 1.76 -13.66 11.29
N ALA A 80 1.34 -14.70 12.01
CA ALA A 80 1.81 -15.00 13.36
C ALA A 80 3.22 -15.61 13.34
N LEU A 81 3.44 -16.64 12.52
CA LEU A 81 4.71 -17.34 12.38
C LEU A 81 5.78 -16.42 11.78
N ILE A 82 5.41 -15.68 10.73
CA ILE A 82 6.26 -14.65 10.08
C ILE A 82 6.83 -13.67 11.13
N ARG A 83 6.02 -13.22 12.09
CA ARG A 83 6.48 -12.33 13.17
C ARG A 83 7.30 -13.06 14.24
N LYS A 84 6.81 -14.21 14.74
CA LYS A 84 7.47 -14.99 15.80
C LYS A 84 8.90 -15.36 15.43
N HIS A 85 9.16 -15.66 14.16
CA HIS A 85 10.47 -16.10 13.65
C HIS A 85 11.25 -15.00 12.90
N ASN A 86 10.82 -13.74 13.03
CA ASN A 86 11.43 -12.56 12.40
C ASN A 86 11.75 -12.75 10.91
N MET A 87 10.72 -13.13 10.13
CA MET A 87 10.79 -13.37 8.70
C MET A 87 10.00 -12.30 7.92
N THR A 88 10.32 -12.14 6.64
CA THR A 88 9.43 -11.47 5.68
C THR A 88 8.43 -12.44 5.04
N PHE A 89 7.38 -11.90 4.41
CA PHE A 89 6.47 -12.67 3.55
C PHE A 89 7.18 -13.37 2.38
N GLU A 90 8.26 -12.80 1.85
CA GLU A 90 8.98 -13.37 0.69
C GLU A 90 9.83 -14.57 1.12
N GLU A 91 10.53 -14.49 2.26
CA GLU A 91 11.26 -15.61 2.84
C GLU A 91 10.31 -16.74 3.25
N PHE A 92 9.26 -16.44 4.04
CA PHE A 92 8.30 -17.44 4.51
C PHE A 92 7.54 -18.10 3.36
N GLY A 93 7.15 -17.30 2.36
CA GLY A 93 6.44 -17.78 1.18
C GLY A 93 7.29 -18.67 0.26
N LYS A 94 8.58 -18.38 0.11
CA LYS A 94 9.54 -19.27 -0.57
C LYS A 94 9.78 -20.55 0.22
N LEU A 95 10.15 -20.43 1.49
CA LEU A 95 10.48 -21.56 2.37
C LEU A 95 9.35 -22.61 2.45
N ASN A 96 8.09 -22.18 2.34
CA ASN A 96 6.93 -23.07 2.39
C ASN A 96 6.35 -23.45 1.01
N ASN A 97 6.94 -22.94 -0.08
CA ASN A 97 6.50 -23.06 -1.47
C ASN A 97 5.04 -22.63 -1.71
N LEU A 98 4.66 -21.46 -1.19
CA LEU A 98 3.30 -20.93 -1.27
C LEU A 98 3.02 -20.26 -2.62
N PRO A 99 1.75 -20.19 -3.09
CA PRO A 99 1.39 -19.37 -4.24
C PRO A 99 1.51 -17.87 -3.92
N LYS A 100 1.95 -17.08 -4.92
CA LYS A 100 1.89 -15.60 -4.85
C LYS A 100 0.49 -15.10 -5.25
N PRO A 101 -0.01 -14.01 -4.64
CA PRO A 101 0.64 -13.20 -3.60
C PRO A 101 0.51 -13.84 -2.20
N TYR A 102 1.64 -14.02 -1.51
CA TYR A 102 1.69 -14.72 -0.21
C TYR A 102 0.76 -14.15 0.88
N ARG A 103 0.36 -12.88 0.76
CA ARG A 103 -0.55 -12.20 1.68
C ARG A 103 -2.01 -12.69 1.59
N GLU A 104 -2.37 -13.36 0.51
CA GLU A 104 -3.71 -13.95 0.29
C GLU A 104 -3.77 -15.43 0.71
N TYR A 105 -2.67 -16.02 1.22
CA TYR A 105 -2.68 -17.40 1.70
C TYR A 105 -3.42 -17.51 3.04
N ILE A 106 -4.58 -18.17 3.02
CA ILE A 106 -5.40 -18.45 4.20
C ILE A 106 -4.99 -19.83 4.74
N ALA A 107 -4.16 -19.82 5.79
CA ALA A 107 -3.82 -21.03 6.52
C ALA A 107 -5.01 -21.54 7.35
N SER A 108 -5.08 -22.86 7.46
CA SER A 108 -6.03 -23.61 8.27
C SER A 108 -5.61 -23.61 9.74
N LYS A 109 -6.57 -23.81 10.66
CA LYS A 109 -6.26 -24.03 12.08
C LYS A 109 -5.40 -25.28 12.21
N GLY A 110 -4.25 -25.18 12.88
CA GLY A 110 -3.30 -26.28 13.03
C GLY A 110 -2.36 -26.51 11.85
N GLU A 111 -2.42 -25.70 10.79
CA GLU A 111 -1.53 -25.86 9.63
C GLU A 111 -0.08 -25.54 10.01
N LYS A 112 0.83 -26.47 9.68
CA LYS A 112 2.25 -26.47 10.06
C LYS A 112 3.10 -25.92 8.92
N PHE A 113 4.07 -25.06 9.26
CA PHE A 113 4.96 -24.41 8.30
C PHE A 113 6.41 -24.54 8.73
N TYR A 114 7.32 -24.60 7.76
CA TYR A 114 8.74 -24.36 7.97
C TYR A 114 8.96 -22.89 8.34
N VAL A 115 9.84 -22.65 9.30
CA VAL A 115 10.14 -21.32 9.85
C VAL A 115 11.66 -21.15 10.01
N LYS A 116 12.12 -19.91 10.22
CA LYS A 116 13.49 -19.65 10.64
C LYS A 116 13.65 -20.04 12.12
N PRO A 117 14.75 -20.66 12.57
CA PRO A 117 14.94 -20.95 13.98
C PRO A 117 14.97 -19.63 14.78
N SER A 118 14.14 -19.53 15.82
CA SER A 118 14.18 -18.41 16.76
C SER A 118 15.53 -18.41 17.49
N LYS A 119 16.13 -17.23 17.71
CA LYS A 119 17.24 -17.13 18.67
C LYS A 119 16.70 -17.45 20.06
N VAL A 120 17.40 -18.32 20.80
CA VAL A 120 17.03 -18.67 22.17
C VAL A 120 17.61 -17.60 23.09
N ASP A 121 16.79 -16.62 23.47
CA ASP A 121 17.17 -15.58 24.42
C ASP A 121 17.23 -16.15 25.85
N THR A 122 18.38 -16.71 26.20
CA THR A 122 18.65 -17.25 27.54
C THR A 122 18.89 -16.12 28.55
N LYS A 123 17.82 -15.54 29.14
CA LYS A 123 17.75 -15.19 30.58
C LYS A 123 16.45 -14.48 31.03
N SER A 124 16.24 -14.57 32.34
CA SER A 124 15.35 -13.77 33.21
C SER A 124 13.85 -14.12 33.26
N LYS A 125 13.49 -14.85 34.32
CA LYS A 125 12.16 -14.78 34.95
C LYS A 125 12.18 -13.63 35.97
N THR A 126 11.09 -12.88 36.08
CA THR A 126 10.59 -12.42 37.40
C THR A 126 9.09 -12.12 37.33
N SER A 127 8.47 -11.97 38.51
CA SER A 127 7.03 -12.15 38.72
C SER A 127 6.32 -10.93 39.30
N THR A 128 4.99 -10.97 39.12
CA THR A 128 3.89 -10.28 39.84
C THR A 128 4.21 -9.34 41.01
N SER A 129 3.57 -8.17 41.00
CA SER A 129 2.79 -7.65 42.14
C SER A 129 1.80 -6.57 41.68
N ALA A 130 0.73 -6.37 42.46
CA ALA A 130 -0.32 -5.37 42.20
C ALA A 130 -0.73 -4.68 43.50
N LYS A 131 -1.24 -3.44 43.43
CA LYS A 131 -1.96 -2.75 44.52
C LYS A 131 -2.90 -1.65 43.99
N THR A 132 -3.66 -1.03 44.88
CA THR A 132 -5.07 -0.63 44.60
C THR A 132 -5.38 0.86 44.81
N GLN A 133 -6.51 1.29 44.26
CA GLN A 133 -7.27 2.56 44.40
C GLN A 133 -7.51 3.02 45.87
N ALA A 134 -7.92 4.27 46.19
CA ALA A 134 -7.87 5.59 45.50
C ALA A 134 -7.98 6.72 46.59
N PRO A 135 -9.03 7.58 46.81
CA PRO A 135 -10.23 7.99 46.04
C PRO A 135 -10.52 9.53 45.98
N THR A 136 -11.50 9.91 45.13
CA THR A 136 -12.46 11.07 45.19
C THR A 136 -12.10 12.48 45.70
N GLN A 137 -12.49 13.50 44.90
CA GLN A 137 -13.62 14.41 45.21
C GLN A 137 -14.32 14.86 43.91
N ALA A 138 -15.49 15.52 43.98
CA ALA A 138 -16.40 15.69 42.83
C ALA A 138 -17.38 16.90 42.92
N LYS A 139 -18.16 17.11 41.84
CA LYS A 139 -19.11 18.22 41.50
C LYS A 139 -18.43 19.37 40.73
N THR A 140 -19.12 20.14 39.86
CA THR A 140 -20.59 20.33 39.68
C THR A 140 -21.03 20.22 38.22
N ILE A 141 -22.33 20.01 37.97
CA ILE A 141 -22.95 19.89 36.63
C ILE A 141 -23.74 21.15 36.28
N SER A 142 -23.69 21.59 35.01
CA SER A 142 -24.72 22.44 34.41
C SER A 142 -25.05 21.98 32.98
N ARG A 143 -26.27 22.29 32.50
CA ARG A 143 -26.83 21.87 31.18
C ARG A 143 -27.65 23.04 30.58
N PRO A 144 -28.08 23.02 29.30
CA PRO A 144 -27.54 24.00 28.35
C PRO A 144 -28.60 24.82 27.58
N LYS A 145 -28.14 25.79 26.77
CA LYS A 145 -28.89 26.35 25.63
C LYS A 145 -28.14 26.10 24.29
N PRO A 146 -28.80 26.18 23.12
CA PRO A 146 -28.45 25.31 21.99
C PRO A 146 -27.66 25.94 20.81
N LYS A 147 -26.80 25.11 20.19
CA LYS A 147 -26.36 25.03 18.76
C LYS A 147 -26.29 26.32 17.90
N PRO A 148 -25.17 26.47 17.16
CA PRO A 148 -25.24 26.10 15.73
C PRO A 148 -24.72 24.69 15.37
N LYS A 149 -24.90 24.28 14.09
CA LYS A 149 -24.61 22.92 13.59
C LYS A 149 -23.12 22.75 13.19
N ALA A 150 -22.43 21.78 13.78
CA ALA A 150 -21.03 21.48 13.50
C ALA A 150 -20.82 20.61 12.23
N THR A 151 -21.23 21.09 11.06
CA THR A 151 -21.00 20.41 9.76
C THR A 151 -19.87 21.04 8.93
N GLY A 152 -19.71 22.37 8.95
CA GLY A 152 -18.74 23.08 8.11
C GLY A 152 -17.25 22.96 8.53
N ARG A 153 -16.97 22.62 9.80
CA ARG A 153 -15.59 22.71 10.35
C ARG A 153 -14.68 21.56 9.91
N ILE A 154 -15.24 20.38 9.66
CA ILE A 154 -14.50 19.15 9.27
C ILE A 154 -14.02 19.22 7.81
N ALA A 155 -14.79 19.85 6.92
CA ALA A 155 -14.42 19.98 5.50
C ALA A 155 -13.16 20.86 5.32
N LYS A 156 -13.05 21.97 6.07
CA LYS A 156 -11.87 22.85 6.04
C LYS A 156 -10.61 22.17 6.60
N SER A 157 -10.71 21.37 7.65
CA SER A 157 -9.55 20.64 8.20
C SER A 157 -9.05 19.54 7.26
N ALA A 158 -9.95 18.81 6.60
CA ALA A 158 -9.57 17.78 5.62
C ALA A 158 -8.87 18.38 4.39
N ALA A 159 -9.32 19.55 3.90
CA ALA A 159 -8.67 20.27 2.81
C ALA A 159 -7.24 20.73 3.20
N ALA A 160 -7.07 21.26 4.42
CA ALA A 160 -5.76 21.67 4.93
C ALA A 160 -4.79 20.48 5.11
N ALA A 161 -5.28 19.33 5.58
CA ALA A 161 -4.47 18.11 5.69
C ALA A 161 -4.06 17.54 4.33
N GLY A 162 -4.95 17.56 3.33
CA GLY A 162 -4.60 17.19 1.96
C GLY A 162 -3.54 18.12 1.35
N ALA A 163 -3.64 19.43 1.63
CA ALA A 163 -2.65 20.41 1.21
C ALA A 163 -1.28 20.23 1.89
N SER A 164 -1.23 19.92 3.19
CA SER A 164 0.05 19.71 3.91
C SER A 164 0.74 18.41 3.48
N VAL A 165 0.01 17.32 3.21
CA VAL A 165 0.57 16.11 2.58
C VAL A 165 1.08 16.41 1.17
N GLY A 166 0.33 17.16 0.36
CA GLY A 166 0.78 17.61 -0.97
C GLY A 166 2.06 18.44 -0.92
N ALA A 167 2.16 19.39 0.01
CA ALA A 167 3.37 20.20 0.24
C ALA A 167 4.55 19.35 0.73
N THR A 168 4.30 18.33 1.57
CA THR A 168 5.32 17.41 2.08
C THR A 168 5.89 16.53 0.95
N VAL A 169 5.02 15.98 0.10
CA VAL A 169 5.43 15.23 -1.11
C VAL A 169 6.15 16.15 -2.10
N GLY A 170 5.69 17.39 -2.29
CA GLY A 170 6.36 18.39 -3.12
C GLY A 170 7.78 18.71 -2.61
N SER A 171 7.94 18.98 -1.32
CA SER A 171 9.24 19.20 -0.66
C SER A 171 10.16 17.97 -0.81
N TYR A 172 9.65 16.76 -0.58
CA TYR A 172 10.40 15.52 -0.77
C TYR A 172 10.88 15.34 -2.22
N MET A 173 10.01 15.57 -3.20
CA MET A 173 10.37 15.45 -4.62
C MET A 173 11.32 16.57 -5.07
N GLN A 174 11.24 17.77 -4.48
CA GLN A 174 12.22 18.84 -4.68
C GLN A 174 13.60 18.45 -4.11
N LYS A 175 13.67 17.80 -2.95
CA LYS A 175 14.93 17.25 -2.40
C LYS A 175 15.52 16.19 -3.34
N ILE A 176 14.71 15.23 -3.80
CA ILE A 176 15.13 14.20 -4.76
C ILE A 176 15.60 14.83 -6.10
N ALA A 177 14.88 15.84 -6.60
CA ALA A 177 15.23 16.53 -7.84
C ALA A 177 16.55 17.32 -7.72
N LYS A 178 16.72 18.09 -6.64
CA LYS A 178 17.91 18.94 -6.41
C LYS A 178 19.13 18.14 -5.96
N TRP A 179 18.97 17.30 -4.94
CA TRP A 179 20.04 16.62 -4.20
C TRP A 179 20.20 15.14 -4.52
N GLY A 180 19.28 14.54 -5.29
CA GLY A 180 19.29 13.09 -5.58
C GLY A 180 18.91 12.22 -4.39
N SER A 181 18.48 12.82 -3.28
CA SER A 181 18.27 12.20 -1.98
C SER A 181 16.92 12.61 -1.37
N SER A 182 16.38 11.78 -0.48
CA SER A 182 15.21 12.10 0.36
C SER A 182 15.45 13.28 1.31
N TYR A 183 16.72 13.59 1.61
CA TYR A 183 17.15 14.61 2.56
C TYR A 183 17.81 15.81 1.85
N THR A 184 17.74 16.99 2.46
CA THR A 184 18.71 18.06 2.19
C THR A 184 20.07 17.71 2.78
N PRO A 185 21.17 18.34 2.33
CA PRO A 185 22.51 18.10 2.87
C PRO A 185 22.62 18.26 4.39
N ASN A 186 21.93 19.25 4.97
CA ASN A 186 21.92 19.50 6.40
C ASN A 186 21.14 18.42 7.17
N GLU A 187 19.95 18.04 6.69
CA GLU A 187 19.17 16.93 7.29
C GLU A 187 19.94 15.61 7.24
N LEU A 188 20.63 15.33 6.14
CA LEU A 188 21.44 14.11 5.98
C LEU A 188 22.63 14.12 6.94
N ALA A 189 23.32 15.26 7.08
CA ALA A 189 24.40 15.42 8.06
C ALA A 189 23.94 15.23 9.51
N ILE A 190 22.82 15.87 9.89
CA ILE A 190 22.20 15.72 11.22
C ILE A 190 21.85 14.25 11.49
N ASN A 191 21.24 13.57 10.52
CA ASN A 191 20.80 12.18 10.67
C ASN A 191 21.98 11.21 10.76
N ILE A 192 23.03 11.36 9.93
CA ILE A 192 24.22 10.50 9.99
C ILE A 192 24.93 10.66 11.34
N TYR A 193 25.15 11.90 11.80
CA TYR A 193 25.77 12.14 13.11
C TYR A 193 24.93 11.54 14.25
N THR A 194 23.61 11.81 14.27
CA THR A 194 22.71 11.23 15.27
C THR A 194 22.78 9.70 15.28
N LYS A 195 22.95 9.07 14.12
CA LYS A 195 23.02 7.62 13.97
C LYS A 195 24.38 6.98 14.27
N ALA A 196 25.46 7.75 14.39
CA ALA A 196 26.68 7.29 15.06
C ALA A 196 26.45 7.27 16.58
N GLU A 197 26.08 8.42 17.15
CA GLU A 197 25.90 8.60 18.60
C GLU A 197 24.85 7.66 19.21
N GLU A 198 23.78 7.30 18.48
CA GLU A 198 22.76 6.33 18.93
C GLU A 198 23.28 4.88 19.07
N HIS A 199 24.41 4.53 18.45
CA HIS A 199 24.70 3.15 18.04
C HIS A 199 26.18 2.78 18.14
N TRP A 200 26.59 2.12 19.23
CA TRP A 200 27.97 1.61 19.31
C TRP A 200 28.26 0.61 18.16
N GLY A 201 29.19 0.95 17.26
CA GLY A 201 29.43 0.23 16.01
C GLY A 201 28.33 0.49 14.96
N ALA A 202 28.06 1.76 14.65
CA ALA A 202 26.97 2.15 13.74
C ALA A 202 27.19 1.73 12.28
N VAL A 203 28.43 1.83 11.77
CA VAL A 203 28.75 1.45 10.38
C VAL A 203 28.46 -0.03 10.16
N GLY A 204 27.74 -0.36 9.08
CA GLY A 204 27.23 -1.70 8.82
C GLY A 204 25.84 -2.00 9.41
N LYS A 205 25.30 -1.18 10.33
CA LYS A 205 23.90 -1.30 10.78
C LYS A 205 22.97 -0.77 9.67
N PRO A 206 21.86 -1.46 9.31
CA PRO A 206 21.07 -1.13 8.12
C PRO A 206 20.51 0.29 8.02
N ASP A 207 20.30 1.00 9.13
CA ASP A 207 19.82 2.37 9.18
C ASP A 207 20.93 3.40 8.94
N PHE A 208 22.08 3.27 9.61
CA PHE A 208 23.27 4.09 9.30
C PHE A 208 23.72 3.87 7.84
N ASP A 209 23.80 2.60 7.44
CA ASP A 209 24.20 2.20 6.09
C ASP A 209 23.22 2.70 5.00
N ALA A 210 21.96 3.00 5.34
CA ALA A 210 21.01 3.60 4.41
C ALA A 210 21.29 5.10 4.24
N LEU A 211 21.59 5.83 5.32
CA LEU A 211 21.94 7.25 5.25
C LEU A 211 23.24 7.49 4.47
N ILE A 212 24.26 6.65 4.65
CA ILE A 212 25.49 6.75 3.83
C ILE A 212 25.18 6.59 2.33
N LYS A 213 24.22 5.73 1.95
CA LYS A 213 23.83 5.48 0.55
C LYS A 213 23.02 6.62 -0.10
N GLU A 214 22.51 7.55 0.71
CA GLU A 214 21.87 8.79 0.22
C GLU A 214 22.91 9.84 -0.22
N ILE A 215 24.18 9.66 0.15
CA ILE A 215 25.30 10.49 -0.32
C ILE A 215 25.64 10.10 -1.76
N ASN A 216 25.41 11.01 -2.69
CA ASN A 216 25.48 10.78 -4.12
C ASN A 216 26.09 12.01 -4.86
N PRO A 217 26.44 11.90 -6.15
CA PRO A 217 27.13 12.97 -6.87
C PRO A 217 26.39 14.32 -6.97
N LYS A 218 25.11 14.42 -6.59
CA LYS A 218 24.38 15.70 -6.49
C LYS A 218 24.52 16.40 -5.13
N ASN A 219 24.79 15.67 -4.04
CA ASN A 219 24.80 16.23 -2.68
C ASN A 219 26.12 16.07 -1.93
N ALA A 220 27.02 15.16 -2.33
CA ALA A 220 28.21 14.80 -1.55
C ALA A 220 29.04 16.00 -1.07
N GLU A 221 29.38 16.94 -1.95
CA GLU A 221 30.09 18.17 -1.57
C GLU A 221 29.34 19.00 -0.52
N ALA A 222 28.02 19.14 -0.66
CA ALA A 222 27.20 19.91 0.26
C ALA A 222 27.02 19.18 1.60
N VAL A 223 26.92 17.85 1.62
CA VAL A 223 26.83 17.03 2.84
C VAL A 223 28.15 17.13 3.61
N ILE A 224 29.28 16.96 2.94
CA ILE A 224 30.62 17.09 3.53
C ILE A 224 30.83 18.50 4.13
N LYS A 225 30.42 19.56 3.41
CA LYS A 225 30.49 20.95 3.91
C LYS A 225 29.49 21.29 5.01
N ALA A 226 28.39 20.53 5.13
CA ALA A 226 27.39 20.70 6.19
C ALA A 226 27.73 19.90 7.46
N TYR A 227 28.46 18.78 7.35
CA TYR A 227 28.69 17.84 8.46
C TYR A 227 29.41 18.42 9.69
N PRO A 228 30.55 19.14 9.58
CA PRO A 228 31.16 19.81 10.73
C PRO A 228 30.36 21.03 11.20
N LYS A 229 29.37 21.50 10.41
CA LYS A 229 28.49 22.64 10.72
C LYS A 229 27.12 22.19 11.28
N ASN A 230 26.94 20.91 11.52
CA ASN A 230 25.76 20.34 12.16
C ASN A 230 25.71 20.79 13.63
N SER A 231 24.60 21.35 14.08
CA SER A 231 24.44 21.83 15.47
C SER A 231 24.49 20.73 16.54
N LYS A 232 24.37 19.45 16.16
CA LYS A 232 24.65 18.31 17.06
C LYS A 232 26.14 17.93 17.14
N ASN A 233 26.92 18.27 16.11
CA ASN A 233 28.35 17.95 16.02
C ASN A 233 29.17 19.03 16.74
N THR A 234 29.08 19.05 18.07
CA THR A 234 29.71 20.06 18.94
C THR A 234 31.24 20.03 18.92
N LYS A 235 31.83 18.92 18.47
CA LYS A 235 33.27 18.77 18.24
C LYS A 235 33.74 19.21 16.84
N HIS A 236 32.80 19.54 15.95
CA HIS A 236 33.04 19.86 14.53
C HIS A 236 33.81 18.79 13.75
N GLU A 237 33.68 17.51 14.13
CA GLU A 237 34.35 16.38 13.48
C GLU A 237 33.98 16.27 11.99
N SER A 238 34.92 15.78 11.16
CA SER A 238 34.62 15.48 9.76
C SER A 238 33.74 14.23 9.63
N LEU A 239 32.99 14.14 8.53
CA LEU A 239 32.22 12.94 8.20
C LEU A 239 33.11 11.70 8.08
N ILE A 240 34.38 11.88 7.70
CA ILE A 240 35.35 10.79 7.60
C ILE A 240 35.74 10.34 9.01
N ASN A 241 36.08 11.28 9.91
CA ASN A 241 36.45 11.00 11.29
C ASN A 241 35.37 10.20 12.03
N THR A 242 34.09 10.59 11.91
CA THR A 242 33.01 9.85 12.57
C THR A 242 32.85 8.44 11.99
N ILE A 243 32.95 8.26 10.66
CA ILE A 243 32.90 6.92 10.04
C ILE A 243 34.10 6.05 10.45
N THR A 244 35.31 6.62 10.56
CA THR A 244 36.51 5.85 10.92
C THR A 244 36.60 5.55 12.42
N SER A 245 36.08 6.44 13.28
CA SER A 245 36.07 6.32 14.74
C SER A 245 35.06 5.31 15.30
N GLU A 246 34.22 4.71 14.44
CA GLU A 246 33.35 3.58 14.77
C GLU A 246 34.15 2.28 15.00
N ILE A 247 35.04 2.26 16.01
CA ILE A 247 36.04 1.21 16.22
C ILE A 247 35.44 -0.19 16.45
N ARG A 248 34.16 -0.27 16.85
CA ARG A 248 33.41 -1.53 17.00
C ARG A 248 32.73 -2.02 15.72
N SER A 249 32.71 -1.20 14.67
CA SER A 249 32.34 -1.63 13.32
C SER A 249 33.51 -2.23 12.58
N ASP A 250 33.20 -3.19 11.72
CA ASP A 250 34.15 -3.86 10.83
C ASP A 250 35.02 -2.85 10.05
N LYS A 251 36.32 -3.15 9.95
CA LYS A 251 37.34 -2.31 9.31
C LYS A 251 37.03 -2.08 7.83
N GLU A 252 36.63 -3.11 7.10
CA GLU A 252 36.37 -3.03 5.67
C GLU A 252 35.01 -2.39 5.37
N LEU A 253 34.00 -2.53 6.26
CA LEU A 253 32.76 -1.75 6.20
C LEU A 253 33.02 -0.24 6.43
N ARG A 254 33.89 0.13 7.38
CA ARG A 254 34.32 1.53 7.57
C ARG A 254 35.04 2.10 6.35
N LYS A 255 36.06 1.40 5.82
CA LYS A 255 36.73 1.79 4.57
C LYS A 255 35.74 1.93 3.41
N LYS A 256 34.80 0.99 3.27
CA LYS A 256 33.76 1.00 2.22
C LYS A 256 32.81 2.19 2.34
N ALA A 257 32.44 2.60 3.55
CA ALA A 257 31.63 3.80 3.80
C ALA A 257 32.41 5.09 3.46
N VAL A 258 33.65 5.23 3.92
CA VAL A 258 34.55 6.35 3.54
C VAL A 258 34.72 6.44 2.02
N MET A 259 35.01 5.30 1.37
CA MET A 259 35.12 5.24 -0.09
C MET A 259 33.80 5.57 -0.78
N HIS A 260 32.63 5.28 -0.21
CA HIS A 260 31.35 5.68 -0.81
C HIS A 260 31.22 7.21 -0.88
N VAL A 261 31.50 7.89 0.23
CA VAL A 261 31.51 9.37 0.34
C VAL A 261 32.51 9.97 -0.66
N TYR A 262 33.75 9.47 -0.67
CA TYR A 262 34.79 9.94 -1.59
C TYR A 262 34.38 9.74 -3.07
N ASN A 263 33.89 8.55 -3.43
CA ASN A 263 33.52 8.25 -4.83
C ASN A 263 32.34 9.12 -5.31
N ALA A 264 31.40 9.45 -4.42
CA ALA A 264 30.30 10.37 -4.75
C ALA A 264 30.84 11.78 -5.08
N LEU A 265 31.75 12.31 -4.27
CA LEU A 265 32.42 13.59 -4.51
C LEU A 265 33.30 13.56 -5.77
N ALA A 266 34.16 12.55 -5.92
CA ALA A 266 35.04 12.37 -7.07
C ALA A 266 34.24 12.30 -8.39
N THR A 267 33.08 11.64 -8.38
CA THR A 267 32.16 11.62 -9.53
C THR A 267 31.56 12.99 -9.80
N ALA A 268 31.11 13.72 -8.75
CA ALA A 268 30.57 15.08 -8.88
C ALA A 268 31.59 16.06 -9.50
N LYS A 269 32.85 15.92 -9.11
CA LYS A 269 33.98 16.76 -9.53
C LYS A 269 34.70 16.28 -10.79
N LYS A 270 34.26 15.16 -11.40
CA LYS A 270 34.92 14.49 -12.54
C LYS A 270 36.41 14.19 -12.30
N ALA A 271 36.78 13.84 -11.07
CA ALA A 271 38.17 13.60 -10.68
C ALA A 271 38.77 12.39 -11.42
N PRO A 272 40.06 12.42 -11.79
CA PRO A 272 40.70 11.33 -12.51
C PRO A 272 40.86 10.07 -11.64
N LYS A 273 40.93 8.89 -12.28
CA LYS A 273 41.05 7.59 -11.59
C LYS A 273 42.29 7.48 -10.70
N SER A 274 43.36 8.24 -10.99
CA SER A 274 44.57 8.35 -10.16
C SER A 274 44.25 8.85 -8.75
N LYS A 275 43.52 9.96 -8.61
CA LYS A 275 43.17 10.54 -7.31
C LYS A 275 42.40 9.57 -6.42
N ARG A 276 41.56 8.71 -7.02
CA ARG A 276 40.87 7.62 -6.30
C ARG A 276 41.83 6.51 -5.83
N LYS A 277 42.84 6.15 -6.62
CA LYS A 277 43.90 5.22 -6.18
C LYS A 277 44.72 5.83 -5.03
N GLU A 278 45.13 7.09 -5.17
CA GLU A 278 45.88 7.82 -4.13
C GLU A 278 45.11 7.87 -2.80
N PHE A 279 43.82 8.25 -2.84
CA PHE A 279 42.98 8.32 -1.64
C PHE A 279 42.73 6.95 -1.03
N GLN A 280 42.52 5.91 -1.85
CA GLN A 280 42.35 4.56 -1.34
C GLN A 280 43.64 4.04 -0.67
N ALA A 281 44.81 4.29 -1.26
CA ALA A 281 46.10 3.89 -0.68
C ALA A 281 46.39 4.62 0.66
N GLU A 282 46.05 5.90 0.78
CA GLU A 282 46.15 6.62 2.06
C GLU A 282 45.13 6.07 3.08
N LEU A 283 43.91 5.75 2.66
CA LEU A 283 42.88 5.17 3.53
C LEU A 283 43.31 3.80 4.07
N ASP A 284 43.79 2.92 3.20
CA ASP A 284 44.31 1.61 3.59
C ASP A 284 45.50 1.79 4.57
N LYS A 285 46.48 2.63 4.23
CA LYS A 285 47.62 2.97 5.11
C LYS A 285 47.21 3.45 6.49
N GLN A 286 46.21 4.34 6.60
CA GLN A 286 45.76 4.87 7.89
C GLN A 286 45.00 3.83 8.73
N PHE A 287 44.43 2.80 8.12
CA PHE A 287 43.77 1.67 8.81
C PHE A 287 44.73 0.53 9.23
N ASP A 288 46.03 0.64 8.90
CA ASP A 288 47.05 -0.38 9.19
C ASP A 288 48.05 0.06 10.30
N LYS A 289 47.98 1.32 10.77
CA LYS A 289 48.84 1.90 11.82
C LYS A 289 48.43 1.50 13.25
N LEU A 290 48.40 0.21 13.58
CA LEU A 290 47.99 -0.33 14.89
C LEU A 290 46.52 -0.03 15.29
N ILE A 291 46.12 -0.43 16.50
CA ILE A 291 44.73 -0.69 16.87
C ILE A 291 43.97 0.59 17.27
N GLY A 292 43.00 0.98 16.44
CA GLY A 292 41.84 1.76 16.87
C GLY A 292 41.63 3.07 16.12
N MET A 293 42.53 4.04 16.33
CA MET A 293 42.37 5.40 15.82
C MET A 293 42.99 5.58 14.43
N VAL A 294 42.21 6.19 13.53
CA VAL A 294 42.60 6.48 12.14
C VAL A 294 42.77 7.99 12.03
N ASP A 295 43.99 8.46 11.73
CA ASP A 295 44.23 9.87 11.44
C ASP A 295 43.58 10.25 10.09
N THR A 296 42.56 11.10 10.13
CA THR A 296 41.85 11.55 8.93
C THR A 296 42.38 12.86 8.35
N THR A 297 43.35 13.52 8.98
CA THR A 297 43.84 14.86 8.59
C THR A 297 44.21 14.93 7.12
N LYS A 298 44.93 13.92 6.62
CA LYS A 298 45.32 13.83 5.21
C LYS A 298 44.17 13.39 4.29
N LEU A 299 43.27 12.52 4.75
CA LEU A 299 42.09 12.08 4.01
C LEU A 299 41.12 13.26 3.77
N ASP A 300 40.84 14.04 4.82
CA ASP A 300 40.02 15.24 4.75
C ASP A 300 40.69 16.33 3.88
N SER A 301 42.02 16.48 3.96
CA SER A 301 42.78 17.35 3.05
C SER A 301 42.64 16.93 1.57
N MET A 302 42.66 15.63 1.26
CA MET A 302 42.45 15.12 -0.11
C MET A 302 41.00 15.33 -0.60
N ILE A 303 40.01 15.29 0.30
CA ILE A 303 38.61 15.61 0.02
C ILE A 303 38.41 17.13 -0.17
N ALA A 304 39.10 17.96 0.61
CA ALA A 304 39.13 19.42 0.44
C ALA A 304 39.77 19.82 -0.89
N GLY A 305 40.85 19.14 -1.31
CA GLY A 305 41.50 19.34 -2.61
C GLY A 305 40.63 19.01 -3.84
N LEU A 306 39.63 18.12 -3.70
CA LEU A 306 38.60 17.95 -4.73
C LEU A 306 37.54 19.07 -4.73
N SER A 307 37.46 19.87 -3.66
CA SER A 307 36.35 20.78 -3.37
C SER A 307 36.57 22.25 -3.77
N GLY A 308 37.75 22.60 -4.28
CA GLY A 308 38.09 23.91 -4.89
C GLY A 308 39.59 24.01 -5.22
N LYS A 309 40.06 24.93 -6.09
CA LYS A 309 39.37 25.94 -6.91
C LYS A 309 39.53 25.59 -8.40
N ALA A 310 38.47 25.69 -9.20
CA ALA A 310 38.60 25.69 -10.67
C ALA A 310 38.84 27.12 -11.17
N LYS A 311 39.86 27.34 -12.02
CA LYS A 311 39.99 28.60 -12.76
C LYS A 311 38.82 28.71 -13.75
N VAL A 312 38.14 29.86 -13.77
CA VAL A 312 37.08 30.13 -14.75
C VAL A 312 37.71 30.63 -16.05
N SER A 313 37.94 29.72 -17.00
CA SER A 313 38.13 30.10 -18.40
C SER A 313 36.75 30.45 -18.99
N ARG A 314 36.52 31.72 -19.34
CA ARG A 314 35.35 32.11 -20.14
C ARG A 314 35.52 31.54 -21.55
N GLY A 315 34.60 30.67 -21.96
CA GLY A 315 34.51 30.13 -23.32
C GLY A 315 33.05 30.03 -23.73
N SER A 316 32.67 30.74 -24.78
CA SER A 316 31.31 30.79 -25.31
C SER A 316 31.00 29.59 -26.20
N ALA A 317 29.94 28.83 -25.89
CA ALA A 317 29.43 27.78 -26.78
C ALA A 317 27.91 27.59 -26.61
N THR A 318 27.22 27.46 -27.74
CA THR A 318 25.76 27.39 -27.91
C THR A 318 25.16 26.08 -27.35
N PRO A 319 23.92 26.06 -26.79
CA PRO A 319 23.31 24.85 -26.25
C PRO A 319 22.94 23.81 -27.33
N GLN A 320 23.81 22.83 -27.58
CA GLN A 320 23.56 21.77 -28.56
C GLN A 320 22.60 20.69 -28.02
N ARG A 321 21.51 20.43 -28.75
CA ARG A 321 20.38 19.58 -28.34
C ARG A 321 20.65 18.08 -28.56
N VAL A 322 21.25 17.41 -27.57
CA VAL A 322 21.45 15.95 -27.62
C VAL A 322 20.11 15.19 -27.49
N LYS A 323 19.71 14.46 -28.54
CA LYS A 323 18.58 13.52 -28.53
C LYS A 323 18.97 12.23 -27.76
N ALA A 324 18.43 12.03 -26.57
CA ALA A 324 18.65 10.79 -25.81
C ALA A 324 17.83 9.63 -26.41
N LYS A 325 18.51 8.65 -27.05
CA LYS A 325 17.90 7.33 -27.35
C LYS A 325 17.61 6.58 -26.05
N ALA A 326 16.56 5.74 -26.06
CA ALA A 326 16.14 4.99 -24.88
C ALA A 326 17.08 3.79 -24.60
N GLY A 327 17.86 3.87 -23.52
CA GLY A 327 18.64 2.75 -22.97
C GLY A 327 18.17 2.38 -21.56
N THR A 328 17.91 1.10 -21.32
CA THR A 328 17.38 0.55 -20.06
C THR A 328 18.45 0.45 -18.96
N SER A 329 18.83 1.61 -18.40
CA SER A 329 19.84 1.70 -17.34
C SER A 329 19.33 1.32 -15.93
N LYS A 330 20.23 0.77 -15.10
CA LYS A 330 20.04 0.49 -13.66
C LYS A 330 19.48 1.68 -12.87
N SER A 331 19.72 2.92 -13.31
CA SER A 331 19.14 4.13 -12.70
C SER A 331 17.61 4.13 -12.70
N GLY A 332 16.94 3.46 -13.65
CA GLY A 332 15.49 3.28 -13.67
C GLY A 332 14.98 2.36 -12.57
N GLN A 333 15.72 1.28 -12.25
CA GLN A 333 15.41 0.42 -11.11
C GLN A 333 15.66 1.13 -9.78
N ILE A 334 16.78 1.85 -9.65
CA ILE A 334 17.11 2.64 -8.45
C ILE A 334 16.05 3.71 -8.18
N ARG A 335 15.62 4.47 -9.20
CA ARG A 335 14.48 5.40 -9.06
C ARG A 335 13.20 4.70 -8.62
N LYS A 336 12.92 3.50 -9.14
CA LYS A 336 11.71 2.72 -8.81
C LYS A 336 11.76 2.06 -7.43
N SER A 337 12.94 1.79 -6.88
CA SER A 337 13.12 1.36 -5.48
C SER A 337 13.09 2.55 -4.51
N ILE A 338 13.70 3.68 -4.86
CA ILE A 338 13.63 4.92 -4.05
C ILE A 338 12.19 5.43 -3.99
N LEU A 339 11.45 5.43 -5.10
CA LEU A 339 10.04 5.82 -5.10
C LEU A 339 9.18 4.90 -4.21
N LYS A 340 9.49 3.60 -4.16
CA LYS A 340 8.85 2.65 -3.23
C LYS A 340 9.27 2.85 -1.77
N ALA A 341 10.53 3.24 -1.52
CA ALA A 341 11.01 3.57 -0.18
C ALA A 341 10.34 4.86 0.32
N ALA A 342 10.26 5.90 -0.50
CA ALA A 342 9.49 7.12 -0.25
C ALA A 342 8.02 6.82 0.06
N GLN A 343 7.36 6.04 -0.82
CA GLN A 343 5.97 5.61 -0.61
C GLN A 343 5.79 4.83 0.70
N LYS A 344 6.77 4.00 1.09
CA LYS A 344 6.77 3.27 2.37
C LYS A 344 7.01 4.20 3.56
N GLU A 345 7.95 5.15 3.49
CA GLU A 345 8.32 6.04 4.59
C GLU A 345 7.21 7.06 4.88
N ILE A 346 6.60 7.62 3.83
CA ILE A 346 5.42 8.48 3.95
C ILE A 346 4.22 7.66 4.44
N SER A 347 4.05 6.41 3.98
CA SER A 347 3.12 5.42 4.56
C SER A 347 3.36 5.22 6.06
N ASP A 348 4.60 5.01 6.48
CA ASP A 348 4.92 4.70 7.87
C ASP A 348 4.72 5.93 8.77
N ALA A 349 5.01 7.14 8.29
CA ALA A 349 4.67 8.39 8.98
C ALA A 349 3.14 8.57 9.11
N PHE A 350 2.40 8.30 8.03
CA PHE A 350 0.94 8.34 7.96
C PHE A 350 0.26 7.33 8.90
N TYR A 351 0.73 6.07 8.94
CA TYR A 351 0.19 5.09 9.87
C TYR A 351 0.61 5.36 11.33
N LYS A 352 1.79 5.94 11.57
CA LYS A 352 2.24 6.34 12.92
C LYS A 352 1.34 7.42 13.55
N SER A 353 0.83 8.38 12.77
CA SER A 353 0.03 9.50 13.29
C SER A 353 -1.39 9.13 13.73
N ARG A 354 -1.83 7.87 13.53
CA ARG A 354 -3.21 7.38 13.78
C ARG A 354 -4.31 8.25 13.17
N THR A 355 -3.98 8.98 12.10
CA THR A 355 -4.86 9.86 11.34
C THR A 355 -4.86 9.44 9.88
N ASP A 356 -6.01 9.49 9.22
CA ASP A 356 -6.11 9.15 7.79
C ASP A 356 -5.82 10.34 6.87
N SER A 357 -6.02 10.14 5.55
CA SER A 357 -5.74 11.12 4.49
C SER A 357 -6.66 12.34 4.49
N ARG A 358 -7.50 12.47 5.53
CA ARG A 358 -8.42 13.59 5.77
C ARG A 358 -8.22 14.18 7.18
N GLY A 359 -7.20 13.71 7.92
CA GLY A 359 -6.93 14.09 9.30
C GLY A 359 -7.85 13.45 10.34
N ILE A 360 -8.57 12.37 10.00
CA ILE A 360 -9.54 11.73 10.92
C ILE A 360 -8.82 10.74 11.83
N THR A 361 -8.92 10.96 13.13
CA THR A 361 -8.29 10.13 14.18
C THR A 361 -9.09 8.86 14.46
N VAL A 362 -8.43 7.81 14.98
CA VAL A 362 -9.09 6.54 15.37
C VAL A 362 -10.32 6.71 16.27
N PRO A 363 -10.36 7.58 17.31
CA PRO A 363 -11.56 7.85 18.09
C PRO A 363 -12.76 8.31 17.24
N SER A 364 -12.54 9.15 16.23
CA SER A 364 -13.62 9.64 15.36
C SER A 364 -14.27 8.51 14.53
N TYR A 365 -13.55 7.43 14.25
CA TYR A 365 -14.15 6.24 13.63
C TYR A 365 -15.10 5.48 14.59
N ILE A 366 -14.77 5.41 15.88
CA ILE A 366 -15.67 4.84 16.89
C ILE A 366 -16.95 5.67 16.96
N ASP A 367 -16.84 7.00 16.95
CA ASP A 367 -18.02 7.90 16.92
C ASP A 367 -18.87 7.74 15.65
N GLN A 368 -18.24 7.53 14.48
CA GLN A 368 -18.95 7.25 13.23
C GLN A 368 -19.69 5.90 13.27
N MET A 369 -19.07 4.85 13.81
CA MET A 369 -19.72 3.54 14.02
C MET A 369 -20.89 3.64 15.01
N VAL A 370 -20.73 4.41 16.10
CA VAL A 370 -21.81 4.73 17.05
C VAL A 370 -22.93 5.52 16.37
N ALA A 371 -22.62 6.48 15.50
CA ALA A 371 -23.61 7.21 14.72
C ALA A 371 -24.39 6.31 13.75
N ALA A 372 -23.73 5.32 13.13
CA ALA A 372 -24.40 4.33 12.27
C ALA A 372 -25.38 3.44 13.06
N VAL A 373 -25.00 2.95 14.25
CA VAL A 373 -25.89 2.18 15.13
C VAL A 373 -27.07 3.02 15.62
N ASN A 374 -26.85 4.28 15.99
CA ASN A 374 -27.92 5.20 16.38
C ASN A 374 -28.94 5.42 15.23
N LYS A 375 -28.45 5.59 14.00
CA LYS A 375 -29.27 5.76 12.78
C LYS A 375 -30.02 4.50 12.33
N ASN A 376 -29.59 3.30 12.72
CA ASN A 376 -30.25 2.07 12.30
C ASN A 376 -31.65 1.97 12.92
N SER A 377 -32.70 1.96 12.10
CA SER A 377 -34.09 1.83 12.55
C SER A 377 -34.49 0.39 12.93
N THR A 378 -33.70 -0.63 12.55
CA THR A 378 -34.02 -2.05 12.82
C THR A 378 -33.47 -2.56 14.16
N LEU A 379 -33.12 -1.67 15.10
CA LEU A 379 -32.56 -2.02 16.40
C LEU A 379 -33.32 -1.33 17.52
N THR A 380 -33.66 -2.08 18.57
CA THR A 380 -34.27 -1.52 19.79
C THR A 380 -33.28 -0.63 20.56
N PRO A 381 -33.73 0.27 21.45
CA PRO A 381 -32.83 1.11 22.26
C PRO A 381 -31.80 0.27 23.04
N THR A 382 -32.21 -0.86 23.61
CA THR A 382 -31.34 -1.80 24.34
C THR A 382 -30.28 -2.43 23.42
N GLN A 383 -30.67 -2.88 22.24
CA GLN A 383 -29.73 -3.43 21.24
C GLN A 383 -28.73 -2.37 20.78
N LYS A 384 -29.17 -1.13 20.58
CA LYS A 384 -28.29 0.01 20.26
C LYS A 384 -27.29 0.26 21.38
N GLN A 385 -27.73 0.33 22.64
CA GLN A 385 -26.84 0.51 23.79
C GLN A 385 -25.79 -0.62 23.91
N GLN A 386 -26.22 -1.88 23.81
CA GLN A 386 -25.32 -3.05 23.84
C GLN A 386 -24.28 -3.01 22.70
N GLN A 387 -24.72 -2.71 21.47
CA GLN A 387 -23.82 -2.62 20.31
C GLN A 387 -22.88 -1.41 20.40
N ILE A 388 -23.34 -0.26 20.92
CA ILE A 388 -22.50 0.92 21.18
C ILE A 388 -21.47 0.65 22.27
N ALA A 389 -21.84 -0.06 23.35
CA ALA A 389 -20.92 -0.47 24.40
C ALA A 389 -19.85 -1.45 23.88
N LYS A 390 -20.24 -2.38 22.99
CA LYS A 390 -19.30 -3.26 22.28
C LYS A 390 -18.33 -2.47 21.39
N ILE A 391 -18.84 -1.54 20.58
CA ILE A 391 -18.07 -0.69 19.65
C ILE A 391 -17.11 0.25 20.39
N ARG A 392 -17.54 0.86 21.50
CA ARG A 392 -16.66 1.69 22.35
C ARG A 392 -15.53 0.91 23.01
N LYS A 393 -15.66 -0.43 23.11
CA LYS A 393 -14.63 -1.37 23.59
C LYS A 393 -13.90 -2.10 22.44
N ALA A 394 -14.13 -1.72 21.18
CA ALA A 394 -13.64 -2.45 20.01
C ALA A 394 -12.19 -2.11 19.63
N LYS A 395 -11.48 -3.10 19.10
CA LYS A 395 -10.13 -2.95 18.55
C LYS A 395 -10.22 -2.55 17.08
N VAL A 396 -10.21 -1.25 16.78
CA VAL A 396 -10.20 -0.75 15.39
C VAL A 396 -8.78 -0.91 14.80
N ASN A 397 -8.63 -1.80 13.83
CA ASN A 397 -7.36 -2.10 13.17
C ASN A 397 -7.25 -1.38 11.82
N ILE A 398 -6.70 -0.17 11.83
CA ILE A 398 -6.50 0.66 10.63
C ILE A 398 -5.30 0.25 9.76
N SER A 399 -4.55 -0.80 10.11
CA SER A 399 -3.35 -1.22 9.34
C SER A 399 -3.63 -1.76 7.93
N THR A 400 -4.90 -1.81 7.52
CA THR A 400 -5.33 -2.19 6.17
C THR A 400 -5.92 -1.02 5.35
N ILE A 401 -5.84 0.24 5.82
CA ILE A 401 -6.19 1.46 5.04
C ILE A 401 -5.08 1.75 4.00
N SER A 402 -4.98 0.90 2.97
CA SER A 402 -3.97 1.01 1.91
C SER A 402 -4.42 1.97 0.81
N ARG A 403 -4.61 3.26 1.14
CA ARG A 403 -4.93 4.29 0.15
C ARG A 403 -3.73 4.57 -0.76
N PRO A 404 -3.89 4.53 -2.10
CA PRO A 404 -2.81 4.87 -3.01
C PRO A 404 -2.49 6.37 -2.91
N PHE A 405 -1.22 6.71 -3.05
CA PHE A 405 -0.82 8.07 -3.36
C PHE A 405 -1.31 8.44 -4.78
N PRO A 406 -1.59 9.72 -5.07
CA PRO A 406 -1.91 10.13 -6.42
C PRO A 406 -0.70 9.89 -7.33
N ASN A 407 -0.96 9.67 -8.62
CA ASN A 407 0.11 9.68 -9.61
C ASN A 407 0.78 11.08 -9.60
N VAL A 408 2.08 11.14 -9.88
CA VAL A 408 2.82 12.42 -10.01
C VAL A 408 3.64 12.40 -11.28
N ASP A 409 3.68 13.54 -11.96
CA ASP A 409 4.45 13.73 -13.18
C ASP A 409 5.95 13.90 -12.91
N LYS A 410 6.73 14.13 -13.98
CA LYS A 410 8.20 14.28 -13.90
C LYS A 410 8.65 15.56 -13.16
N SER A 411 7.74 16.49 -12.88
CA SER A 411 7.99 17.71 -12.08
C SER A 411 7.57 17.57 -10.62
N GLY A 412 6.88 16.47 -10.25
CA GLY A 412 6.30 16.28 -8.93
C GLY A 412 4.91 16.91 -8.76
N LYS A 413 4.34 17.49 -9.82
CA LYS A 413 2.94 17.89 -9.85
C LYS A 413 2.05 16.65 -9.92
N ILE A 414 0.88 16.71 -9.29
CA ILE A 414 -0.07 15.59 -9.33
C ILE A 414 -0.55 15.34 -10.77
N ASP A 415 -0.34 14.11 -11.23
CA ASP A 415 -0.78 13.62 -12.53
C ASP A 415 -2.25 13.20 -12.44
N ASN A 416 -3.10 14.11 -12.88
CA ASN A 416 -4.55 13.96 -12.97
C ASN A 416 -4.99 13.16 -14.22
N THR A 417 -4.12 12.35 -14.83
CA THR A 417 -4.48 11.49 -15.96
C THR A 417 -5.23 10.25 -15.46
N PRO A 418 -6.50 10.03 -15.83
CA PRO A 418 -7.24 8.86 -15.36
C PRO A 418 -6.66 7.56 -15.92
N LYS A 419 -6.52 6.57 -15.05
CA LYS A 419 -6.14 5.22 -15.46
C LYS A 419 -7.27 4.55 -16.26
N VAL A 420 -6.98 4.21 -17.53
CA VAL A 420 -7.88 3.49 -18.44
C VAL A 420 -7.18 2.22 -18.94
N THR A 421 -7.89 1.09 -18.98
CA THR A 421 -7.35 -0.20 -19.47
C THR A 421 -8.33 -0.85 -20.46
N GLU A 422 -7.88 -1.11 -21.69
CA GLU A 422 -8.68 -1.77 -22.74
C GLU A 422 -8.34 -3.27 -22.78
N PHE A 423 -9.31 -4.13 -22.45
CA PHE A 423 -9.22 -5.58 -22.44
C PHE A 423 -9.94 -6.16 -23.68
N LYS A 424 -9.20 -6.90 -24.51
CA LYS A 424 -9.76 -7.63 -25.66
C LYS A 424 -10.57 -8.86 -25.21
N PRO A 425 -11.51 -9.35 -26.03
CA PRO A 425 -12.13 -10.66 -25.85
C PRO A 425 -11.09 -11.78 -25.72
N THR A 426 -11.44 -12.88 -25.04
CA THR A 426 -10.61 -14.11 -24.98
C THR A 426 -11.03 -15.17 -25.99
N GLY A 427 -12.07 -14.91 -26.78
CA GLY A 427 -12.56 -15.77 -27.87
C GLY A 427 -13.07 -14.92 -29.04
N LYS A 428 -13.96 -15.46 -29.87
CA LYS A 428 -14.59 -14.71 -30.98
C LYS A 428 -15.23 -13.42 -30.44
N SER A 429 -14.92 -12.29 -31.06
CA SER A 429 -15.52 -11.00 -30.72
C SER A 429 -17.01 -11.00 -31.04
N ASN A 430 -17.83 -10.44 -30.15
CA ASN A 430 -19.26 -10.23 -30.37
C ASN A 430 -19.58 -8.82 -30.94
N GLY A 431 -18.55 -8.02 -31.25
CA GLY A 431 -18.70 -6.68 -31.79
C GLY A 431 -19.12 -5.60 -30.78
N LYS A 432 -19.23 -5.92 -29.49
CA LYS A 432 -19.75 -5.02 -28.45
C LYS A 432 -18.69 -4.65 -27.40
N VAL A 433 -18.90 -3.51 -26.74
CA VAL A 433 -17.95 -2.90 -25.79
C VAL A 433 -18.65 -2.42 -24.51
N ILE A 434 -18.08 -2.80 -23.36
CA ILE A 434 -18.54 -2.36 -22.03
C ILE A 434 -17.52 -1.37 -21.45
N LEU A 435 -17.96 -0.15 -21.17
CA LEU A 435 -17.22 0.86 -20.43
C LEU A 435 -17.49 0.63 -18.94
N LEU A 436 -16.53 0.01 -18.24
CA LEU A 436 -16.68 -0.44 -16.86
C LEU A 436 -16.00 0.53 -15.91
N ASN A 437 -16.78 1.45 -15.33
CA ASN A 437 -16.28 2.39 -14.36
C ASN A 437 -16.12 1.75 -12.97
N GLU A 438 -14.91 1.84 -12.43
CA GLU A 438 -14.62 1.50 -11.06
C GLU A 438 -14.77 2.75 -10.18
N GLY A 439 -15.73 2.75 -9.26
CA GLY A 439 -15.97 3.86 -8.35
C GLY A 439 -14.72 4.28 -7.57
N HIS A 440 -14.45 5.58 -7.57
CA HIS A 440 -13.43 6.27 -6.77
C HIS A 440 -11.95 5.88 -7.02
N GLY A 441 -11.03 6.73 -6.53
CA GLY A 441 -9.58 6.60 -6.73
C GLY A 441 -8.79 6.23 -5.48
N GLY A 442 -9.41 6.29 -4.29
CA GLY A 442 -8.79 5.91 -3.02
C GLY A 442 -7.87 6.97 -2.39
N PHE A 443 -7.23 7.85 -3.16
CA PHE A 443 -6.67 9.09 -2.62
C PHE A 443 -7.80 10.08 -2.25
N THR A 444 -7.54 11.10 -1.43
CA THR A 444 -8.52 12.15 -1.12
C THR A 444 -7.84 13.50 -1.05
N GLY A 445 -8.43 14.49 -1.73
CA GLY A 445 -7.92 15.85 -1.78
C GLY A 445 -8.82 16.73 -2.64
N SER A 446 -8.42 17.98 -2.90
CA SER A 446 -9.17 18.91 -3.77
C SER A 446 -9.45 18.35 -5.16
N ALA A 447 -8.62 17.41 -5.64
CA ALA A 447 -8.74 16.77 -6.93
C ALA A 447 -9.16 15.27 -6.91
N PHE A 448 -9.47 14.67 -5.75
CA PHE A 448 -9.64 13.22 -5.63
C PHE A 448 -10.74 12.84 -4.64
N ASP A 449 -11.64 11.95 -5.06
CA ASP A 449 -12.59 11.30 -4.17
C ASP A 449 -12.08 9.92 -3.71
N GLY A 450 -12.04 9.76 -2.39
CA GLY A 450 -11.59 8.54 -1.73
C GLY A 450 -12.64 7.44 -1.65
N GLY A 451 -13.90 7.73 -2.00
CA GLY A 451 -15.03 6.83 -1.82
C GLY A 451 -15.45 6.67 -0.37
N ALA A 452 -16.64 6.12 -0.20
CA ALA A 452 -17.18 5.77 1.11
C ALA A 452 -16.35 4.66 1.79
N TYR A 453 -16.55 4.51 3.10
CA TYR A 453 -15.92 3.47 3.89
C TYR A 453 -16.78 3.15 5.11
N SER A 454 -16.50 2.01 5.72
CA SER A 454 -17.15 1.50 6.93
C SER A 454 -16.16 0.62 7.70
N PHE A 455 -16.61 0.02 8.80
CA PHE A 455 -15.81 -0.86 9.64
C PHE A 455 -16.53 -2.18 9.91
N GLN A 456 -15.82 -3.29 9.76
CA GLN A 456 -16.37 -4.63 9.85
C GLN A 456 -15.61 -5.51 10.84
N GLU A 457 -16.34 -6.15 11.75
CA GLU A 457 -15.79 -7.12 12.70
C GLU A 457 -15.26 -8.36 11.97
N ARG A 458 -13.97 -8.67 12.14
CA ARG A 458 -13.34 -9.85 11.51
C ARG A 458 -12.37 -10.57 12.47
N PRO A 459 -12.47 -11.90 12.62
CA PRO A 459 -13.66 -12.71 12.32
C PRO A 459 -14.89 -12.21 13.10
N LYS A 460 -16.11 -12.58 12.68
CA LYS A 460 -17.35 -12.22 13.38
C LYS A 460 -17.26 -12.65 14.85
N GLY A 461 -17.57 -11.75 15.79
CA GLY A 461 -17.42 -11.98 17.23
C GLY A 461 -16.06 -11.61 17.86
N SER A 462 -15.03 -11.26 17.07
CA SER A 462 -13.67 -10.93 17.59
C SER A 462 -13.53 -9.60 18.35
N ASN A 463 -14.58 -8.78 18.36
CA ASN A 463 -14.59 -7.35 18.66
C ASN A 463 -13.46 -6.54 18.01
N THR A 464 -12.90 -7.03 16.89
CA THR A 464 -11.79 -6.42 16.16
C THR A 464 -12.28 -6.01 14.79
N TYR A 465 -12.29 -4.70 14.53
CA TYR A 465 -12.94 -4.10 13.36
C TYR A 465 -11.90 -3.60 12.36
N TYR A 466 -12.10 -3.97 11.10
CA TYR A 466 -11.23 -3.62 9.98
C TYR A 466 -11.96 -2.64 9.06
N PRO A 467 -11.24 -1.65 8.48
CA PRO A 467 -11.81 -0.76 7.47
C PRO A 467 -12.26 -1.56 6.24
N ILE A 468 -13.35 -1.10 5.64
CA ILE A 468 -13.80 -1.47 4.31
C ILE A 468 -13.91 -0.17 3.53
N GLU A 469 -13.23 -0.09 2.39
CA GLU A 469 -13.17 1.12 1.57
C GLU A 469 -13.76 0.81 0.19
N GLU A 470 -14.69 1.66 -0.28
CA GLU A 470 -15.44 1.46 -1.52
C GLU A 470 -14.51 1.20 -2.71
N PHE A 471 -13.51 2.06 -2.89
CA PHE A 471 -12.53 1.96 -3.97
C PHE A 471 -11.74 0.64 -3.96
N GLN A 472 -11.60 -0.05 -2.81
CA GLN A 472 -11.00 -1.38 -2.74
C GLN A 472 -12.03 -2.47 -3.09
N ILE A 473 -13.26 -2.34 -2.59
CA ILE A 473 -14.34 -3.32 -2.76
C ILE A 473 -14.80 -3.45 -4.21
N VAL A 474 -14.84 -2.36 -4.98
CA VAL A 474 -15.28 -2.41 -6.38
C VAL A 474 -14.30 -3.18 -7.28
N LYS A 475 -12.99 -3.24 -6.95
CA LYS A 475 -11.98 -3.86 -7.84
C LYS A 475 -12.15 -5.38 -8.03
N PRO A 476 -12.41 -6.20 -6.99
CA PRO A 476 -12.77 -7.61 -7.19
C PRO A 476 -14.01 -7.83 -8.07
N TYR A 477 -15.03 -6.97 -7.96
CA TYR A 477 -16.27 -7.10 -8.75
C TYR A 477 -16.00 -6.72 -10.20
N SER A 478 -15.34 -5.58 -10.43
CA SER A 478 -14.86 -5.13 -11.75
C SER A 478 -14.03 -6.21 -12.46
N ARG A 479 -13.01 -6.76 -11.77
CA ARG A 479 -12.13 -7.81 -12.28
C ARG A 479 -12.88 -9.10 -12.63
N ASP A 480 -13.76 -9.56 -11.75
CA ASP A 480 -14.46 -10.84 -11.92
C ASP A 480 -15.57 -10.71 -13.01
N LEU A 481 -16.17 -9.52 -13.17
CA LEU A 481 -17.08 -9.18 -14.28
C LEU A 481 -16.34 -9.02 -15.62
N THR A 482 -15.20 -8.32 -15.63
CA THR A 482 -14.35 -8.14 -16.83
C THR A 482 -14.01 -9.48 -17.47
N LYS A 483 -13.51 -10.44 -16.68
CA LYS A 483 -13.17 -11.79 -17.17
C LYS A 483 -14.35 -12.51 -17.81
N LYS A 484 -15.55 -12.38 -17.23
CA LYS A 484 -16.78 -13.00 -17.76
C LYS A 484 -17.24 -12.35 -19.07
N LEU A 485 -17.16 -11.02 -19.17
CA LEU A 485 -17.47 -10.28 -20.39
C LEU A 485 -16.47 -10.61 -21.52
N GLN A 486 -15.16 -10.67 -21.24
CA GLN A 486 -14.16 -11.11 -22.22
C GLN A 486 -14.44 -12.52 -22.76
N ALA A 487 -14.88 -13.44 -21.89
CA ALA A 487 -15.25 -14.81 -22.26
C ALA A 487 -16.56 -14.90 -23.06
N LYS A 488 -17.44 -13.90 -22.96
CA LYS A 488 -18.66 -13.75 -23.78
C LYS A 488 -18.44 -12.90 -25.04
N GLY A 489 -17.19 -12.64 -25.42
CA GLY A 489 -16.83 -11.97 -26.67
C GLY A 489 -16.79 -10.44 -26.60
N TYR A 490 -17.03 -9.83 -25.45
CA TYR A 490 -17.04 -8.36 -25.30
C TYR A 490 -15.62 -7.79 -25.20
N THR A 491 -15.41 -6.61 -25.77
CA THR A 491 -14.31 -5.72 -25.35
C THR A 491 -14.70 -5.04 -24.05
N VAL A 492 -13.79 -4.94 -23.07
CA VAL A 492 -14.07 -4.27 -21.79
C VAL A 492 -13.06 -3.15 -21.57
N VAL A 493 -13.54 -1.96 -21.19
CA VAL A 493 -12.69 -0.80 -20.95
C VAL A 493 -12.87 -0.39 -19.49
N THR A 494 -11.93 -0.75 -18.61
CA THR A 494 -12.02 -0.33 -17.21
C THR A 494 -11.42 1.07 -17.03
N PHE A 495 -12.03 1.89 -16.18
CA PHE A 495 -11.49 3.20 -15.79
C PHE A 495 -11.92 3.62 -14.39
N ALA A 496 -11.03 4.25 -13.64
CA ALA A 496 -11.24 4.63 -12.25
C ALA A 496 -11.33 6.14 -12.04
N GLY A 497 -12.07 6.55 -11.00
CA GLY A 497 -12.20 7.95 -10.57
C GLY A 497 -10.98 8.51 -9.85
N GLU A 498 -9.80 8.45 -10.48
CA GLU A 498 -8.53 8.99 -9.96
C GLU A 498 -8.42 10.53 -10.11
N VAL A 499 -9.54 11.26 -10.28
CA VAL A 499 -9.57 12.73 -10.47
C VAL A 499 -10.91 13.36 -10.03
N THR A 500 -11.02 14.70 -10.07
CA THR A 500 -12.23 15.48 -9.74
C THR A 500 -13.46 15.02 -10.53
N ASN A 501 -14.63 15.35 -9.98
CA ASN A 501 -15.89 15.39 -10.72
C ASN A 501 -15.72 16.05 -12.11
N MET A 502 -15.05 17.20 -12.24
CA MET A 502 -14.87 17.92 -13.52
C MET A 502 -13.88 17.31 -14.52
N ALA A 503 -12.92 16.52 -14.06
CA ALA A 503 -12.03 15.77 -14.96
C ALA A 503 -12.68 14.45 -15.37
N ASN A 504 -13.37 13.78 -14.44
CA ASN A 504 -14.22 12.62 -14.74
C ASN A 504 -15.28 13.03 -15.77
N ARG A 505 -16.04 14.13 -15.55
CA ARG A 505 -16.29 15.23 -16.53
C ARG A 505 -16.08 14.84 -17.99
N GLN A 506 -14.83 15.01 -18.41
CA GLN A 506 -14.41 14.86 -19.80
C GLN A 506 -13.98 13.43 -20.13
N LEU A 507 -13.61 12.62 -19.14
CA LEU A 507 -13.20 11.23 -19.33
C LEU A 507 -14.34 10.38 -19.90
N VAL A 508 -15.52 10.35 -19.26
CA VAL A 508 -16.62 9.49 -19.77
C VAL A 508 -17.04 9.95 -21.16
N GLN A 509 -17.15 11.26 -21.40
CA GLN A 509 -17.44 11.82 -22.72
C GLN A 509 -16.40 11.37 -23.77
N LYS A 510 -15.10 11.47 -23.47
CA LYS A 510 -14.00 11.05 -24.37
C LYS A 510 -14.00 9.55 -24.61
N LEU A 511 -14.29 8.73 -23.59
CA LEU A 511 -14.38 7.27 -23.72
C LEU A 511 -15.62 6.87 -24.53
N THR A 512 -16.81 7.37 -24.17
CA THR A 512 -18.05 7.14 -24.94
C THR A 512 -17.85 7.51 -26.40
N ALA A 513 -17.39 8.73 -26.72
CA ALA A 513 -17.15 9.15 -28.11
C ALA A 513 -16.09 8.29 -28.84
N LYS A 514 -14.98 7.89 -28.17
CA LYS A 514 -13.98 6.97 -28.75
C LYS A 514 -14.62 5.63 -29.12
N TYR A 515 -15.43 5.06 -28.24
CA TYR A 515 -15.90 3.68 -28.40
C TYR A 515 -17.22 3.56 -29.17
N THR A 516 -18.11 4.56 -29.15
CA THR A 516 -19.24 4.62 -30.09
C THR A 516 -18.74 4.77 -31.53
N LYS A 517 -17.70 5.59 -31.77
CA LYS A 517 -17.05 5.67 -33.10
C LYS A 517 -16.36 4.35 -33.52
N LYS A 518 -15.86 3.57 -32.57
CA LYS A 518 -15.13 2.30 -32.84
C LYS A 518 -16.05 1.08 -33.03
N PHE A 519 -17.17 1.01 -32.32
CA PHE A 519 -18.05 -0.17 -32.28
C PHE A 519 -19.49 0.08 -32.78
N GLY A 520 -19.89 1.34 -32.95
CA GLY A 520 -21.28 1.73 -33.17
C GLY A 520 -22.02 2.00 -31.86
N GLN A 521 -22.96 2.96 -31.88
CA GLN A 521 -23.64 3.44 -30.67
C GLN A 521 -24.47 2.35 -29.97
N ASN A 522 -25.15 1.49 -30.72
CA ASN A 522 -25.97 0.40 -30.16
C ASN A 522 -25.16 -0.85 -29.75
N ASN A 523 -23.82 -0.79 -29.87
CA ASN A 523 -22.90 -1.84 -29.44
C ASN A 523 -22.06 -1.43 -28.22
N ALA A 524 -22.24 -0.21 -27.69
CA ALA A 524 -21.56 0.31 -26.52
C ALA A 524 -22.51 0.44 -25.33
N MET A 525 -21.99 0.25 -24.12
CA MET A 525 -22.74 0.35 -22.86
C MET A 525 -21.82 0.83 -21.74
N LEU A 526 -22.34 1.56 -20.76
CA LEU A 526 -21.62 1.93 -19.53
C LEU A 526 -22.20 1.23 -18.30
N ILE A 527 -21.32 0.65 -17.49
CA ILE A 527 -21.63 0.12 -16.16
C ILE A 527 -20.66 0.77 -15.16
N SER A 528 -21.18 1.42 -14.13
CA SER A 528 -20.40 1.94 -13.02
C SER A 528 -20.64 1.10 -11.76
N LEU A 529 -19.59 0.78 -11.01
CA LEU A 529 -19.65 -0.04 -9.79
C LEU A 529 -19.28 0.80 -8.57
N HIS A 530 -20.18 0.84 -7.57
CA HIS A 530 -20.11 1.63 -6.35
C HIS A 530 -20.60 0.82 -5.13
N SER A 531 -20.51 1.38 -3.92
CA SER A 531 -21.14 0.81 -2.72
C SER A 531 -21.60 1.91 -1.76
N ASP A 532 -22.91 2.04 -1.57
CA ASP A 532 -23.52 3.15 -0.83
C ASP A 532 -23.01 3.27 0.63
N SER A 533 -22.60 4.49 1.00
CA SER A 533 -22.25 4.92 2.36
C SER A 533 -23.33 4.71 3.42
N GLY A 534 -24.60 4.57 3.03
CA GLY A 534 -25.75 4.53 3.92
C GLY A 534 -25.82 3.31 4.85
N THR A 535 -26.82 3.32 5.75
CA THR A 535 -27.05 2.27 6.76
C THR A 535 -28.19 1.31 6.41
N SER A 536 -28.58 1.25 5.12
CA SER A 536 -29.70 0.43 4.64
C SER A 536 -29.26 -1.02 4.34
N LYS A 537 -30.00 -1.74 3.48
CA LYS A 537 -29.68 -3.11 3.01
C LYS A 537 -30.17 -3.33 1.58
N GLY A 538 -29.44 -4.15 0.82
CA GLY A 538 -29.73 -4.50 -0.57
C GLY A 538 -28.86 -3.76 -1.58
N SER A 539 -28.94 -4.19 -2.84
CA SER A 539 -28.25 -3.55 -3.96
C SER A 539 -29.11 -2.47 -4.61
N GLY A 540 -28.50 -1.46 -5.22
CA GLY A 540 -29.18 -0.44 -6.01
C GLY A 540 -28.81 -0.52 -7.49
N VAL A 541 -29.81 -0.40 -8.36
CA VAL A 541 -29.62 -0.23 -9.81
C VAL A 541 -30.07 1.18 -10.18
N LEU A 542 -29.11 2.09 -10.37
CA LEU A 542 -29.33 3.52 -10.53
C LEU A 542 -29.17 3.92 -11.99
N TYR A 543 -30.11 4.73 -12.48
CA TYR A 543 -30.35 5.01 -13.88
C TYR A 543 -30.93 6.41 -14.09
N ASP A 544 -30.83 6.97 -15.30
CA ASP A 544 -31.50 8.21 -15.65
C ASP A 544 -32.82 7.92 -16.36
N LYS A 545 -33.95 8.15 -15.68
CA LYS A 545 -35.29 7.85 -16.22
C LYS A 545 -35.70 8.63 -17.47
N ARG A 546 -34.90 9.63 -17.84
CA ARG A 546 -35.10 10.45 -19.05
C ARG A 546 -34.45 9.82 -20.28
N ASP A 547 -33.58 8.81 -20.09
CA ASP A 547 -33.10 7.95 -21.16
C ASP A 547 -33.79 6.58 -21.07
N ALA A 548 -34.52 6.23 -22.12
CA ALA A 548 -35.21 4.95 -22.21
C ALA A 548 -34.20 3.77 -22.24
N LYS A 549 -32.98 3.97 -22.75
CA LYS A 549 -31.93 2.95 -22.79
C LYS A 549 -31.40 2.65 -21.38
N ASP A 550 -31.17 3.67 -20.56
CA ASP A 550 -30.78 3.53 -19.14
C ASP A 550 -31.87 2.80 -18.34
N THR A 551 -33.14 3.16 -18.58
CA THR A 551 -34.32 2.58 -17.91
C THR A 551 -34.52 1.11 -18.29
N ALA A 552 -34.38 0.76 -19.57
CA ALA A 552 -34.45 -0.62 -20.04
C ALA A 552 -33.27 -1.47 -19.53
N LEU A 553 -32.05 -0.91 -19.51
CA LEU A 553 -30.88 -1.59 -18.92
C LEU A 553 -31.08 -1.84 -17.41
N ALA A 554 -31.59 -0.84 -16.69
CA ALA A 554 -31.87 -0.95 -15.25
C ALA A 554 -32.91 -2.02 -14.95
N THR A 555 -33.97 -2.08 -15.77
CA THR A 555 -34.99 -3.12 -15.67
C THR A 555 -34.40 -4.52 -15.90
N SER A 556 -33.54 -4.68 -16.92
CA SER A 556 -32.87 -5.95 -17.24
C SER A 556 -31.90 -6.39 -16.13
N ILE A 557 -31.01 -5.51 -15.68
CA ILE A 557 -30.04 -5.80 -14.61
C ILE A 557 -30.74 -6.03 -13.27
N ASN A 558 -31.74 -5.23 -12.90
CA ASN A 558 -32.48 -5.43 -11.65
C ASN A 558 -33.25 -6.76 -11.65
N ARG A 559 -33.87 -7.15 -12.78
CA ARG A 559 -34.54 -8.45 -12.93
C ARG A 559 -33.53 -9.60 -12.80
N ALA A 560 -32.41 -9.53 -13.50
CA ALA A 560 -31.37 -10.56 -13.49
C ALA A 560 -30.64 -10.69 -12.13
N LEU A 561 -30.42 -9.58 -11.43
CA LEU A 561 -29.88 -9.56 -10.06
C LEU A 561 -30.83 -10.24 -9.06
N ASN A 562 -32.14 -9.94 -9.11
CA ASN A 562 -33.11 -10.53 -8.17
C ASN A 562 -33.42 -12.02 -8.43
N LYS A 563 -32.99 -12.62 -9.55
CA LYS A 563 -32.96 -14.08 -9.72
C LYS A 563 -31.88 -14.75 -8.86
N GLN A 564 -30.82 -14.04 -8.49
CA GLN A 564 -29.65 -14.63 -7.85
C GLN A 564 -29.88 -14.76 -6.35
N SER A 565 -29.68 -15.96 -5.79
CA SER A 565 -29.83 -16.18 -4.36
C SER A 565 -28.95 -15.24 -3.53
N TRP A 566 -29.51 -14.75 -2.41
CA TRP A 566 -28.97 -13.74 -1.49
C TRP A 566 -28.95 -12.28 -1.99
N ILE A 567 -29.18 -12.02 -3.28
CA ILE A 567 -29.34 -10.66 -3.78
C ILE A 567 -30.77 -10.16 -3.47
N SER A 568 -30.89 -8.87 -3.19
CA SER A 568 -32.17 -8.15 -3.21
C SER A 568 -31.85 -6.76 -3.72
N ALA A 569 -32.12 -6.54 -5.01
CA ALA A 569 -31.81 -5.31 -5.71
C ALA A 569 -33.07 -4.47 -5.91
N LYS A 570 -32.94 -3.15 -5.85
CA LYS A 570 -34.02 -2.23 -6.21
C LYS A 570 -33.56 -1.28 -7.32
N PRO A 571 -34.43 -0.96 -8.31
CA PRO A 571 -34.20 0.18 -9.17
C PRO A 571 -34.31 1.45 -8.31
N ALA A 572 -33.44 2.43 -8.56
CA ALA A 572 -33.43 3.67 -7.80
C ALA A 572 -33.14 4.87 -8.70
N GLU A 573 -34.12 5.76 -8.82
CA GLU A 573 -33.87 7.11 -9.31
C GLU A 573 -33.09 7.88 -8.24
N ARG A 574 -31.97 8.52 -8.61
CA ARG A 574 -31.31 9.53 -7.77
C ARG A 574 -31.34 10.90 -8.45
N PRO A 575 -32.44 11.68 -8.32
CA PRO A 575 -32.34 13.12 -8.41
C PRO A 575 -31.48 13.66 -7.26
N TYR A 576 -30.81 14.77 -7.51
CA TYR A 576 -30.26 15.65 -6.48
C TYR A 576 -30.82 17.05 -6.75
N GLU A 577 -31.08 17.82 -5.69
CA GLU A 577 -31.67 19.15 -5.76
C GLU A 577 -30.73 20.14 -5.04
N GLU A 578 -30.49 21.30 -5.65
CA GLU A 578 -30.20 22.52 -4.87
C GLU A 578 -31.51 23.22 -4.48
N VAL A 579 -31.43 24.13 -3.51
CA VAL A 579 -32.52 25.06 -3.15
C VAL A 579 -32.03 26.48 -3.38
N ASP A 580 -32.75 27.23 -4.19
CA ASP A 580 -32.60 28.67 -4.37
C ASP A 580 -32.78 29.37 -3.01
N THR A 581 -31.73 30.03 -2.55
CA THR A 581 -31.66 30.63 -1.22
C THR A 581 -32.39 31.97 -1.10
N LYS A 582 -32.91 32.54 -2.20
CA LYS A 582 -33.77 33.73 -2.21
C LYS A 582 -35.25 33.36 -2.26
N THR A 583 -35.64 32.39 -3.09
CA THR A 583 -37.05 32.03 -3.31
C THR A 583 -37.54 30.82 -2.52
N LYS A 584 -36.64 30.04 -1.90
CA LYS A 584 -36.86 28.70 -1.35
C LYS A 584 -37.31 27.63 -2.38
N GLN A 585 -37.34 27.95 -3.68
CA GLN A 585 -37.63 26.96 -4.73
C GLN A 585 -36.46 25.98 -4.91
N LYS A 586 -36.71 24.78 -5.44
CA LYS A 586 -35.67 23.77 -5.69
C LYS A 586 -35.16 23.87 -7.13
N LYS A 587 -33.86 24.12 -7.34
CA LYS A 587 -33.30 24.29 -8.69
C LYS A 587 -31.78 24.09 -8.79
N LEU A 588 -31.34 22.84 -8.86
CA LEU A 588 -30.29 22.46 -9.83
C LEU A 588 -30.39 20.98 -10.16
N THR A 589 -30.89 20.66 -11.36
CA THR A 589 -30.99 19.29 -11.86
C THR A 589 -29.70 18.87 -12.54
N HIS A 590 -29.12 17.75 -12.14
CA HIS A 590 -29.12 16.51 -12.93
C HIS A 590 -28.35 15.38 -12.22
N SER A 591 -28.69 14.16 -12.63
CA SER A 591 -28.35 12.85 -12.08
C SER A 591 -26.84 12.54 -11.98
N LEU A 592 -26.54 11.42 -11.31
CA LEU A 592 -25.21 10.82 -11.20
C LEU A 592 -24.38 10.99 -12.49
N TYR A 593 -23.19 11.60 -12.31
CA TYR A 593 -22.38 12.10 -13.42
C TYR A 593 -22.11 11.04 -14.52
N VAL A 594 -21.84 9.80 -14.12
CA VAL A 594 -21.53 8.69 -15.04
C VAL A 594 -22.68 8.28 -15.96
N LEU A 595 -23.92 8.71 -15.66
CA LEU A 595 -25.12 8.48 -16.47
C LEU A 595 -25.37 9.70 -17.38
N THR A 596 -25.33 10.90 -16.81
CA THR A 596 -25.72 12.15 -17.50
C THR A 596 -24.76 12.60 -18.60
N LYS A 597 -23.64 11.89 -18.81
CA LYS A 597 -22.52 12.31 -19.68
C LYS A 597 -21.95 11.18 -20.55
N SER A 598 -22.58 10.00 -20.53
CA SER A 598 -22.41 8.91 -21.49
C SER A 598 -23.51 8.93 -22.57
N HIS A 599 -23.97 10.13 -22.96
CA HIS A 599 -25.10 10.34 -23.87
C HIS A 599 -25.09 9.40 -25.10
N GLY A 600 -26.24 8.76 -25.33
CA GLY A 600 -26.48 7.91 -26.50
C GLY A 600 -26.27 6.41 -26.28
N ILE A 601 -25.55 6.00 -25.22
CA ILE A 601 -25.34 4.59 -24.85
C ILE A 601 -26.07 4.25 -23.54
N PRO A 602 -26.66 3.04 -23.43
CA PRO A 602 -27.27 2.57 -22.18
C PRO A 602 -26.25 2.59 -21.04
N SER A 603 -26.62 3.23 -19.93
CA SER A 603 -25.74 3.57 -18.82
C SER A 603 -26.40 3.26 -17.47
N ASN A 604 -25.70 2.56 -16.58
CA ASN A 604 -26.20 2.24 -15.24
C ASN A 604 -25.09 2.39 -14.19
N LEU A 605 -25.44 2.79 -12.97
CA LEU A 605 -24.58 2.72 -11.79
C LEU A 605 -25.16 1.70 -10.82
N LEU A 606 -24.32 0.76 -10.38
CA LEU A 606 -24.72 -0.35 -9.52
C LEU A 606 -24.10 -0.17 -8.13
N GLU A 607 -24.94 0.17 -7.16
CA GLU A 607 -24.61 0.17 -5.74
C GLU A 607 -24.61 -1.29 -5.26
N ILE A 608 -23.44 -1.87 -4.99
CA ILE A 608 -23.30 -3.32 -4.75
C ILE A 608 -24.09 -3.75 -3.50
N GLU A 609 -23.83 -3.11 -2.37
CA GLU A 609 -24.51 -3.27 -1.07
C GLU A 609 -24.08 -2.12 -0.16
N TYR A 610 -24.85 -1.83 0.89
CA TYR A 610 -24.57 -0.74 1.82
C TYR A 610 -23.33 -1.00 2.71
N LEU A 611 -22.35 -0.11 2.67
CA LEU A 611 -21.13 -0.13 3.50
C LEU A 611 -21.45 0.01 4.99
N GLY A 612 -22.31 0.96 5.35
CA GLY A 612 -22.81 1.14 6.72
C GLY A 612 -23.95 0.18 7.08
N GLY A 613 -24.35 -0.70 6.16
CA GLY A 613 -25.53 -1.54 6.28
C GLY A 613 -25.33 -2.81 7.12
N VAL A 614 -26.45 -3.33 7.63
CA VAL A 614 -26.49 -4.63 8.36
C VAL A 614 -26.06 -5.83 7.51
N ARG A 615 -26.02 -5.67 6.18
CA ARG A 615 -25.57 -6.68 5.20
C ARG A 615 -24.15 -6.44 4.66
N SER A 616 -23.40 -5.47 5.16
CA SER A 616 -22.04 -5.12 4.70
C SER A 616 -21.02 -6.29 4.66
N LEU A 617 -21.27 -7.42 5.35
CA LEU A 617 -20.52 -8.68 5.18
C LEU A 617 -20.49 -9.17 3.72
N ASN A 618 -21.59 -8.95 2.99
CA ASN A 618 -21.78 -9.31 1.58
C ASN A 618 -20.69 -8.74 0.66
N LEU A 619 -20.28 -7.50 0.91
CA LEU A 619 -19.30 -6.77 0.09
C LEU A 619 -17.98 -7.55 -0.08
N THR A 620 -17.57 -8.32 0.93
CA THR A 620 -16.38 -9.20 0.87
C THR A 620 -16.67 -10.68 0.73
N SER A 621 -17.94 -11.10 0.67
CA SER A 621 -18.30 -12.50 0.43
C SER A 621 -17.99 -12.90 -1.01
N SER A 622 -17.23 -13.98 -1.18
CA SER A 622 -16.93 -14.57 -2.50
C SER A 622 -18.19 -15.12 -3.17
N ALA A 623 -19.10 -15.72 -2.39
CA ALA A 623 -20.40 -16.20 -2.88
C ALA A 623 -21.29 -15.04 -3.34
N TYR A 624 -21.46 -13.99 -2.52
CA TYR A 624 -22.26 -12.82 -2.89
C TYR A 624 -21.70 -12.13 -4.14
N ARG A 625 -20.38 -11.94 -4.23
CA ARG A 625 -19.74 -11.38 -5.42
C ARG A 625 -19.98 -12.22 -6.67
N LYS A 626 -19.90 -13.56 -6.57
CA LYS A 626 -20.21 -14.48 -7.68
C LYS A 626 -21.66 -14.28 -8.16
N GLN A 627 -22.61 -14.22 -7.23
CA GLN A 627 -24.03 -14.02 -7.55
C GLN A 627 -24.30 -12.64 -8.16
N PHE A 628 -23.81 -11.56 -7.56
CA PHE A 628 -23.94 -10.20 -8.09
C PHE A 628 -23.38 -10.10 -9.52
N VAL A 629 -22.15 -10.56 -9.73
CA VAL A 629 -21.48 -10.52 -11.04
C VAL A 629 -22.18 -11.43 -12.07
N ASN A 630 -22.79 -12.54 -11.66
CA ASN A 630 -23.65 -13.34 -12.54
C ASN A 630 -24.89 -12.56 -12.99
N GLY A 631 -25.62 -11.94 -12.05
CA GLY A 631 -26.82 -11.17 -12.36
C GLY A 631 -26.55 -9.93 -13.21
N THR A 632 -25.42 -9.22 -12.97
CA THR A 632 -24.97 -8.12 -13.83
C THR A 632 -24.68 -8.61 -15.25
N LEU A 633 -23.95 -9.72 -15.43
CA LEU A 633 -23.67 -10.29 -16.75
C LEU A 633 -24.96 -10.69 -17.48
N GLU A 634 -25.84 -11.41 -16.79
CA GLU A 634 -27.11 -11.87 -17.37
C GLU A 634 -28.00 -10.68 -17.78
N GLY A 635 -28.07 -9.61 -16.98
CA GLY A 635 -28.78 -8.39 -17.33
C GLY A 635 -28.23 -7.66 -18.57
N ILE A 636 -26.90 -7.61 -18.72
CA ILE A 636 -26.22 -7.06 -19.91
C ILE A 636 -26.52 -7.91 -21.14
N GLU A 637 -26.40 -9.24 -21.03
CA GLU A 637 -26.68 -10.15 -22.15
C GLU A 637 -28.16 -10.17 -22.54
N ASN A 638 -29.08 -10.06 -21.58
CA ASN A 638 -30.51 -9.96 -21.84
C ASN A 638 -30.87 -8.63 -22.52
N TYR A 639 -30.27 -7.50 -22.08
CA TYR A 639 -30.49 -6.20 -22.71
C TYR A 639 -30.06 -6.22 -24.19
N PHE A 640 -28.87 -6.76 -24.49
CA PHE A 640 -28.39 -6.85 -25.87
C PHE A 640 -29.12 -7.90 -26.72
N LYS A 641 -29.99 -8.73 -26.14
CA LYS A 641 -30.90 -9.64 -26.87
C LYS A 641 -32.30 -9.06 -27.11
N SER A 642 -32.65 -7.95 -26.46
CA SER A 642 -33.96 -7.29 -26.57
C SER A 642 -33.85 -5.85 -27.11
N ALA A 643 -32.68 -5.46 -27.60
CA ALA A 643 -32.39 -4.19 -28.26
C ALA A 643 -32.07 -4.37 -29.76
N HIS A 644 -32.33 -5.57 -30.25
CA HIS A 644 -32.33 -6.07 -31.64
C HIS A 644 -33.50 -7.05 -31.75
#